data_AF-A0A423ILK4-F1
#
_entry.id   AF-A0A423ILK4-F1
#
_cell.length_a   1.000
_cell.length_b   1.000
_cell.length_c   1.000
_cell.angle_alpha   90.00
_cell.angle_beta   90.00
_cell.angle_gamma   90.00
#
_symmetry.space_group_name_H-M   'P 1'
#
loop_
_entity.id
_entity.type
_entity.pdbx_description
1 polymer ?
#
loop_
_entity_poly.entity_id
_entity_poly.type
_entity_poly.pdbx_seq_one_letter_code
_entity_poly.pdbx_strand_id
1 'polypeptide(L)'
;MHARTPTLTVNDPRALTVRTVAYHRKAIQDPLNSRVTHQAYDSAGRATDLFDPRLFESLGTEPDIPANLKMVFNLSGEELLTDSVDAGYSLHLLGPAGQKCDSWDSKLTRTHVNYDGLIRPIKESVYVYGEDERVNAYFSYGGNGTPFVDRNQCGQLIRQDDSAGTMMFKLYSLTSELLECTRHFLDSEEEPDWPYQEADRDLLHEDGIGATTCYRYSAKSQLLCQIDAERNAQTFNYTVDGQVAGIKVRIGVDGLEEDLLTEIRYNAFDKVEQQTFANGVVCSALHSPADGRLEELKAQLSGKPLLQHLIYCYDPVGNILSIEDKALSIRYFRNQKIEPIRTFRYDTLYQLIRATGWQVVGGSVGPYLPEFQSPADPGQLENYTETFDYDCSGNLIKQVHCAALGNRTQFMAVSKYSNRALVRKSGGELPTEAEIAAGYDPNGNKRLLLPGQDLFWDMRNQLRRVEQVVRPDLPNDAENYIYDHAGQRLRKIRTILVGRLIRSHEVRYLQGLEIRTDNEKVLHVINVQTELCNVRVLLQENRRQDTSTVSYRYALSDQVGSCSLELDEGGGLISEEVFYSYGCTAWWAGSDKIKASDKTMRYSGKELDATGLYYFGMRYYVAWWHRWLSPDPAGAIDGSNLYRMVRNNSVTFFDGEGLSPTNVNGGSKGDYAALVSSFEAGDILFGLREPRDSALKALAEAGFKEFSRLPLWKEGIPRLLWEKKRNVLKQNDLTDAAFGPTVTAGIYNTDEQIKTELVDAVRGIAYKEFAMTNRYFQKDEKGTGNFFQINVPMWRRSSKAGLEFQIFERSKKVLFAIDNLMGTLDDIVSKKPDAGTSVTASEIRYVYRRKETPEVKNNVKFFVASREVPQDEFFNMPAWKNYHPKKTYSRVTVPRRSQVSRH
;
A
#
# COMPACT_ATOMS: atom_id res chain seq x y z
N MET A 1 20.95 16.12 -13.71
CA MET A 1 20.02 16.67 -12.71
C MET A 1 20.29 16.09 -11.31
N HIS A 2 20.33 14.77 -11.13
CA HIS A 2 20.56 14.09 -9.81
C HIS A 2 21.99 14.06 -9.26
N ALA A 3 22.94 14.79 -9.85
CA ALA A 3 24.32 14.78 -9.36
C ALA A 3 24.40 15.51 -8.00
N ARG A 4 24.94 14.86 -6.95
CA ARG A 4 25.05 15.43 -5.59
C ARG A 4 23.70 15.74 -4.92
N THR A 5 22.69 14.90 -5.14
CA THR A 5 21.40 15.00 -4.46
C THR A 5 21.11 13.75 -3.61
N PRO A 6 22.00 13.36 -2.68
CA PRO A 6 21.73 12.23 -1.79
C PRO A 6 20.66 12.59 -0.76
N THR A 7 20.01 11.58 -0.19
CA THR A 7 19.29 11.74 1.09
C THR A 7 20.26 11.41 2.21
N LEU A 8 20.45 12.33 3.15
CA LEU A 8 21.32 12.17 4.31
C LEU A 8 20.50 12.01 5.58
N THR A 9 20.96 11.15 6.47
CA THR A 9 20.39 10.95 7.80
C THR A 9 21.38 11.46 8.84
N VAL A 10 20.93 12.36 9.72
CA VAL A 10 21.72 12.90 10.83
C VAL A 10 21.21 12.29 12.12
N ASN A 11 22.11 11.66 12.87
CA ASN A 11 21.79 11.01 14.13
C ASN A 11 22.39 11.77 15.31
N ASP A 12 21.69 11.76 16.44
CA ASP A 12 22.21 12.24 17.72
C ASP A 12 23.12 11.18 18.40
N PRO A 13 23.74 11.46 19.56
CA PRO A 13 24.56 10.50 20.29
C PRO A 13 23.83 9.23 20.77
N ARG A 14 22.50 9.20 20.74
CA ARG A 14 21.66 8.04 21.06
C ARG A 14 21.35 7.19 19.82
N ALA A 15 21.91 7.56 18.67
CA ALA A 15 21.64 6.97 17.35
C ALA A 15 20.20 7.17 16.85
N LEU A 16 19.49 8.18 17.37
CA LEU A 16 18.16 8.57 16.90
C LEU A 16 18.28 9.54 15.74
N THR A 17 17.47 9.36 14.69
CA THR A 17 17.47 10.22 13.51
C THR A 17 16.79 11.55 13.80
N VAL A 18 17.59 12.58 14.04
CA VAL A 18 17.08 13.93 14.34
C VAL A 18 16.83 14.77 13.09
N ARG A 19 17.52 14.47 11.97
CA ARG A 19 17.27 15.13 10.69
C ARG A 19 17.38 14.18 9.52
N THR A 20 16.50 14.38 8.54
CA THR A 20 16.64 13.85 7.20
C THR A 20 16.81 15.02 6.24
N VAL A 21 17.94 15.04 5.52
CA VAL A 21 18.28 16.13 4.60
C VAL A 21 18.23 15.59 3.18
N ALA A 22 17.26 16.06 2.40
CA ALA A 22 17.21 15.84 0.95
C ALA A 22 17.69 17.10 0.23
N TYR A 23 18.21 16.96 -0.99
CA TYR A 23 18.61 18.11 -1.80
C TYR A 23 17.73 18.25 -3.04
N HIS A 24 17.08 19.39 -3.16
CA HIS A 24 16.11 19.74 -4.18
C HIS A 24 16.72 20.63 -5.27
N ARG A 25 16.47 20.29 -6.54
CA ARG A 25 16.61 21.15 -7.73
C ARG A 25 15.59 20.78 -8.81
N LYS A 26 15.15 21.77 -9.59
CA LYS A 26 14.21 21.60 -10.72
C LYS A 26 14.94 21.51 -12.07
N ALA A 27 16.05 22.22 -12.22
CA ALA A 27 16.92 22.19 -13.39
C ALA A 27 18.40 22.02 -13.02
N ILE A 28 19.25 21.66 -14.00
CA ILE A 28 20.66 21.34 -13.76
C ILE A 28 21.44 22.57 -13.25
N GLN A 29 21.08 23.75 -13.75
CA GLN A 29 21.67 25.03 -13.42
C GLN A 29 21.18 25.63 -12.09
N ASP A 30 20.10 25.10 -11.51
CA ASP A 30 19.56 25.62 -10.26
C ASP A 30 20.52 25.32 -9.09
N PRO A 31 20.62 26.22 -8.09
CA PRO A 31 21.35 25.93 -6.87
C PRO A 31 20.69 24.77 -6.10
N LEU A 32 21.49 23.93 -5.46
CA LEU A 32 21.00 22.88 -4.56
C LEU A 32 20.34 23.53 -3.34
N ASN A 33 19.05 23.26 -3.11
CA ASN A 33 18.33 23.67 -1.93
C ASN A 33 18.18 22.47 -0.98
N SER A 34 18.64 22.59 0.28
CA SER A 34 18.47 21.54 1.28
C SER A 34 17.06 21.55 1.87
N ARG A 35 16.36 20.43 1.80
CA ARG A 35 15.08 20.18 2.46
C ARG A 35 15.34 19.37 3.72
N VAL A 36 15.16 19.98 4.89
CA VAL A 36 15.50 19.37 6.18
C VAL A 36 14.23 19.03 6.94
N THR A 37 13.86 17.74 6.98
CA THR A 37 12.88 17.24 7.95
C THR A 37 13.58 17.08 9.30
N HIS A 38 12.97 17.55 10.38
CA HIS A 38 13.53 17.50 11.72
C HIS A 38 12.61 16.74 12.67
N GLN A 39 13.20 15.88 13.50
CA GLN A 39 12.49 15.10 14.51
C GLN A 39 13.13 15.36 15.88
N ALA A 40 12.32 15.86 16.82
CA ALA A 40 12.69 15.96 18.22
C ALA A 40 12.32 14.68 18.98
N TYR A 41 13.04 14.42 20.06
CA TYR A 41 12.85 13.26 20.92
C TYR A 41 12.93 13.64 22.39
N ASP A 42 12.13 13.00 23.23
CA ASP A 42 12.24 13.12 24.68
C ASP A 42 13.45 12.37 25.25
N SER A 43 13.65 12.42 26.57
CA SER A 43 14.76 11.75 27.26
C SER A 43 14.72 10.22 27.14
N ALA A 44 13.54 9.63 26.92
CA ALA A 44 13.36 8.19 26.71
C ALA A 44 13.59 7.77 25.24
N GLY A 45 13.84 8.72 24.34
CA GLY A 45 14.11 8.47 22.92
C GLY A 45 12.85 8.29 22.08
N ARG A 46 11.69 8.77 22.55
CA ARG A 46 10.43 8.74 21.79
C ARG A 46 10.28 10.02 20.99
N ALA A 47 9.82 9.90 19.76
CA ALA A 47 9.66 11.00 18.82
C ALA A 47 8.53 11.93 19.28
N THR A 48 8.85 13.17 19.68
CA THR A 48 7.85 14.10 20.24
C THR A 48 7.36 15.14 19.25
N ASP A 49 8.22 15.64 18.37
CA ASP A 49 7.87 16.74 17.46
C ASP A 49 8.48 16.49 16.08
N LEU A 50 7.65 16.47 15.05
CA LEU A 50 8.04 16.32 13.65
C LEU A 50 7.84 17.65 12.92
N PHE A 51 8.89 18.15 12.28
CA PHE A 51 8.85 19.32 11.43
C PHE A 51 9.24 18.94 9.99
N ASP A 52 8.42 19.38 9.05
CA ASP A 52 8.73 19.35 7.64
C ASP A 52 9.77 20.45 7.28
N PRO A 53 10.33 20.43 6.06
CA PRO A 53 11.34 21.41 5.66
C PRO A 53 10.91 22.87 5.77
N ARG A 54 9.62 23.20 5.57
CA ARG A 54 9.11 24.57 5.57
C ARG A 54 8.89 25.11 6.97
N LEU A 55 8.28 24.31 7.85
CA LEU A 55 8.05 24.68 9.24
C LEU A 55 9.36 24.63 10.04
N PHE A 56 10.27 23.72 9.72
CA PHE A 56 11.62 23.71 10.31
C PHE A 56 12.43 24.96 9.92
N GLU A 57 12.34 25.42 8.68
CA GLU A 57 12.99 26.67 8.26
C GLU A 57 12.40 27.88 9.01
N SER A 58 11.06 27.89 9.19
CA SER A 58 10.35 28.95 9.92
C SER A 58 10.76 29.07 11.40
N LEU A 59 11.23 27.99 12.05
CA LEU A 59 11.74 28.05 13.44
C LEU A 59 12.89 29.05 13.61
N GLY A 60 13.66 29.32 12.56
CA GLY A 60 14.77 30.27 12.60
C GLY A 60 14.31 31.73 12.77
N THR A 61 13.07 32.04 12.37
CA THR A 61 12.49 33.39 12.44
C THR A 61 11.33 33.49 13.43
N GLU A 62 10.60 32.39 13.67
CA GLU A 62 9.43 32.29 14.53
C GLU A 62 9.59 31.11 15.49
N PRO A 63 10.12 31.34 16.70
CA PRO A 63 10.41 30.27 17.67
C PRO A 63 9.17 29.48 18.12
N ASP A 64 7.98 30.09 18.05
CA ASP A 64 6.71 29.51 18.48
C ASP A 64 5.95 28.83 17.32
N ILE A 65 6.58 28.64 16.15
CA ILE A 65 5.95 27.92 15.03
C ILE A 65 5.60 26.48 15.47
N PRO A 66 4.37 26.01 15.22
CA PRO A 66 3.98 24.66 15.62
C PRO A 66 4.73 23.60 14.80
N ALA A 67 5.00 22.45 15.43
CA ALA A 67 5.44 21.24 14.73
C ALA A 67 4.32 20.71 13.82
N ASN A 68 4.64 20.05 12.71
CA ASN A 68 3.63 19.38 11.90
C ASN A 68 2.84 18.35 12.72
N LEU A 69 3.56 17.63 13.57
CA LEU A 69 3.01 16.61 14.45
C LEU A 69 3.71 16.70 15.80
N LYS A 70 2.93 16.77 16.87
CA LYS A 70 3.39 16.64 18.24
C LYS A 70 2.77 15.41 18.89
N MET A 71 3.57 14.63 19.60
CA MET A 71 3.15 13.39 20.24
C MET A 71 3.52 13.38 21.72
N VAL A 72 2.62 12.88 22.55
CA VAL A 72 2.81 12.68 23.99
C VAL A 72 2.55 11.22 24.32
N PHE A 73 3.43 10.64 25.14
CA PHE A 73 3.40 9.22 25.47
C PHE A 73 3.22 8.99 26.97
N ASN A 74 2.62 7.86 27.35
CA ASN A 74 2.67 7.36 28.72
C ASN A 74 4.07 6.83 29.05
N LEU A 75 4.34 6.44 30.31
CA LEU A 75 5.66 5.94 30.71
C LEU A 75 6.07 4.62 30.03
N SER A 76 5.10 3.83 29.56
CA SER A 76 5.33 2.58 28.82
C SER A 76 5.67 2.82 27.34
N GLY A 77 5.54 4.06 26.86
CA GLY A 77 5.81 4.45 25.48
C GLY A 77 4.61 4.34 24.53
N GLU A 78 3.40 4.15 25.06
CA GLU A 78 2.18 4.20 24.26
C GLU A 78 1.75 5.65 24.03
N GLU A 79 1.30 5.95 22.82
CA GLU A 79 0.84 7.28 22.43
C GLU A 79 -0.49 7.61 23.12
N LEU A 80 -0.53 8.77 23.78
CA LEU A 80 -1.71 9.29 24.46
C LEU A 80 -2.34 10.42 23.66
N LEU A 81 -1.53 11.38 23.20
CA LEU A 81 -1.99 12.56 22.47
C LEU A 81 -1.14 12.68 21.21
N THR A 82 -1.82 12.86 20.09
CA THR A 82 -1.24 13.38 18.86
C THR A 82 -1.89 14.72 18.58
N ASP A 83 -1.10 15.74 18.23
CA ASP A 83 -1.55 17.08 17.88
C ASP A 83 -0.91 17.48 16.54
N SER A 84 -1.74 17.54 15.50
CA SER A 84 -1.32 17.78 14.12
C SER A 84 -1.84 19.13 13.63
N VAL A 85 -0.98 19.93 13.00
CA VAL A 85 -1.41 21.18 12.35
C VAL A 85 -2.35 20.93 11.18
N ASP A 86 -2.30 19.73 10.59
CA ASP A 86 -3.15 19.32 9.48
C ASP A 86 -4.46 18.72 9.99
N ALA A 87 -4.38 17.75 10.93
CA ALA A 87 -5.51 16.92 11.36
C ALA A 87 -6.11 17.28 12.73
N GLY A 88 -5.60 18.30 13.41
CA GLY A 88 -5.96 18.60 14.80
C GLY A 88 -5.37 17.57 15.77
N TYR A 89 -5.83 17.61 17.02
CA TYR A 89 -5.49 16.65 18.04
C TYR A 89 -6.40 15.42 18.08
N SER A 90 -5.82 14.30 18.51
CA SER A 90 -6.47 13.06 18.93
C SER A 90 -5.87 12.63 20.28
N LEU A 91 -6.72 12.47 21.29
CA LEU A 91 -6.37 12.04 22.64
C LEU A 91 -6.98 10.66 22.92
N HIS A 92 -6.22 9.77 23.56
CA HIS A 92 -6.65 8.41 23.88
C HIS A 92 -6.45 8.09 25.36
N LEU A 93 -7.47 7.51 25.97
CA LEU A 93 -7.39 6.84 27.26
C LEU A 93 -7.35 5.33 27.02
N LEU A 94 -6.19 4.74 27.30
CA LEU A 94 -5.98 3.30 27.14
C LEU A 94 -6.32 2.56 28.44
N GLY A 95 -6.92 1.39 28.29
CA GLY A 95 -7.10 0.44 29.38
C GLY A 95 -5.80 -0.33 29.70
N PRO A 96 -5.81 -1.16 30.76
CA PRO A 96 -4.62 -1.89 31.22
C PRO A 96 -3.99 -2.85 30.19
N ALA A 97 -4.74 -3.26 29.16
CA ALA A 97 -4.25 -4.12 28.08
C ALA A 97 -3.97 -3.35 26.77
N GLY A 98 -3.94 -2.01 26.82
CA GLY A 98 -3.72 -1.14 25.66
C GLY A 98 -4.97 -0.93 24.78
N GLN A 99 -6.12 -1.48 25.16
CA GLN A 99 -7.37 -1.25 24.45
C GLN A 99 -7.82 0.20 24.57
N LYS A 100 -8.35 0.80 23.51
CA LYS A 100 -8.84 2.19 23.52
C LYS A 100 -10.19 2.24 24.25
N CYS A 101 -10.23 2.81 25.45
CA CYS A 101 -11.45 2.95 26.24
C CYS A 101 -12.21 4.22 25.86
N ASP A 102 -11.50 5.34 25.82
CA ASP A 102 -12.05 6.61 25.37
C ASP A 102 -11.09 7.29 24.40
N SER A 103 -11.65 8.06 23.48
CA SER A 103 -10.90 8.93 22.60
C SER A 103 -11.60 10.26 22.38
N TRP A 104 -10.81 11.31 22.16
CA TRP A 104 -11.30 12.66 21.89
C TRP A 104 -10.59 13.29 20.71
N ASP A 105 -11.30 14.08 19.92
CA ASP A 105 -10.75 14.81 18.77
C ASP A 105 -10.91 16.34 18.91
N SER A 106 -10.46 17.10 17.91
CA SER A 106 -10.53 18.57 17.91
C SER A 106 -11.91 19.14 17.65
N LYS A 107 -12.89 18.32 17.26
CA LYS A 107 -14.30 18.70 17.22
C LYS A 107 -14.97 18.54 18.59
N LEU A 108 -14.22 18.13 19.62
CA LEU A 108 -14.72 17.76 20.94
C LEU A 108 -15.66 16.54 20.89
N THR A 109 -15.49 15.69 19.87
CA THR A 109 -16.14 14.38 19.80
C THR A 109 -15.47 13.46 20.81
N ARG A 110 -16.25 12.74 21.61
CA ARG A 110 -15.78 11.64 22.45
C ARG A 110 -16.33 10.32 21.91
N THR A 111 -15.45 9.36 21.67
CA THR A 111 -15.85 7.97 21.39
C THR A 111 -15.47 7.09 22.58
N HIS A 112 -16.44 6.35 23.10
CA HIS A 112 -16.28 5.41 24.22
C HIS A 112 -16.55 3.99 23.76
N VAL A 113 -15.62 3.06 24.06
CA VAL A 113 -15.75 1.65 23.68
C VAL A 113 -15.83 0.78 24.93
N ASN A 114 -16.90 0.02 25.06
CA ASN A 114 -17.03 -1.01 26.07
C ASN A 114 -16.52 -2.34 25.55
N TYR A 115 -15.93 -3.13 26.43
CA TYR A 115 -15.37 -4.43 26.13
C TYR A 115 -15.95 -5.51 27.04
N ASP A 116 -15.99 -6.75 26.56
CA ASP A 116 -16.28 -7.91 27.40
C ASP A 116 -15.06 -8.36 28.24
N GLY A 117 -15.22 -9.43 29.01
CA GLY A 117 -14.16 -9.99 29.85
C GLY A 117 -12.96 -10.56 29.08
N LEU A 118 -13.05 -10.70 27.75
CA LEU A 118 -11.97 -11.10 26.85
C LEU A 118 -11.36 -9.91 26.09
N ILE A 119 -11.76 -8.68 26.45
CA ILE A 119 -11.29 -7.43 25.83
C ILE A 119 -11.68 -7.36 24.34
N ARG A 120 -12.85 -7.91 24.00
CA ARG A 120 -13.46 -7.72 22.67
C ARG A 120 -14.47 -6.58 22.74
N PRO A 121 -14.49 -5.64 21.78
CA PRO A 121 -15.43 -4.51 21.81
C PRO A 121 -16.85 -5.04 21.70
N ILE A 122 -17.78 -4.54 22.50
CA ILE A 122 -19.20 -4.94 22.52
C ILE A 122 -20.15 -3.78 22.19
N LYS A 123 -19.73 -2.55 22.46
CA LYS A 123 -20.52 -1.33 22.26
C LYS A 123 -19.60 -0.16 22.02
N GLU A 124 -19.95 0.69 21.06
CA GLU A 124 -19.34 2.00 20.87
C GLU A 124 -20.40 3.10 21.00
N SER A 125 -20.16 4.03 21.93
CA SER A 125 -20.93 5.26 22.07
C SER A 125 -20.14 6.45 21.56
N VAL A 126 -20.84 7.44 21.00
CA VAL A 126 -20.25 8.71 20.55
C VAL A 126 -21.03 9.85 21.20
N TYR A 127 -20.30 10.83 21.73
CA TYR A 127 -20.83 12.07 22.26
C TYR A 127 -20.20 13.23 21.50
N VAL A 128 -21.03 14.12 20.96
CA VAL A 128 -20.60 15.36 20.31
C VAL A 128 -20.89 16.52 21.25
N TYR A 129 -19.96 17.46 21.39
CA TYR A 129 -20.20 18.61 22.27
C TYR A 129 -21.45 19.38 21.84
N GLY A 130 -22.44 19.44 22.75
CA GLY A 130 -23.72 20.11 22.52
C GLY A 130 -24.85 19.21 22.00
N GLU A 131 -24.56 17.93 21.74
CA GLU A 131 -25.55 16.92 21.34
C GLU A 131 -25.70 15.84 22.44
N ASP A 132 -26.70 14.97 22.30
CA ASP A 132 -26.89 13.83 23.19
C ASP A 132 -25.91 12.69 22.84
N GLU A 133 -25.52 11.89 23.84
CA GLU A 133 -24.72 10.68 23.60
C GLU A 133 -25.57 9.64 22.87
N ARG A 134 -25.02 9.06 21.81
CA ARG A 134 -25.68 8.04 20.97
C ARG A 134 -24.83 6.78 20.85
N VAL A 135 -25.47 5.65 20.63
CA VAL A 135 -24.80 4.37 20.40
C VAL A 135 -24.67 4.13 18.91
N ASN A 136 -23.44 4.22 18.38
CA ASN A 136 -23.20 4.10 16.94
C ASN A 136 -22.90 2.66 16.50
N ALA A 137 -22.44 1.80 17.42
CA ALA A 137 -22.19 0.40 17.07
C ALA A 137 -22.38 -0.59 18.23
N TYR A 138 -22.77 -1.81 17.87
CA TYR A 138 -22.76 -2.98 18.74
C TYR A 138 -22.06 -4.16 18.07
N PHE A 139 -21.49 -5.04 18.90
CA PHE A 139 -20.81 -6.25 18.46
C PHE A 139 -21.25 -7.42 19.32
N SER A 140 -21.71 -8.49 18.69
CA SER A 140 -22.07 -9.75 19.37
C SER A 140 -21.16 -10.87 18.87
N TYR A 141 -20.71 -11.73 19.78
CA TYR A 141 -19.78 -12.83 19.50
C TYR A 141 -20.39 -14.19 19.80
N GLY A 142 -19.99 -15.20 19.05
CA GLY A 142 -20.47 -16.57 19.24
C GLY A 142 -19.97 -17.16 20.57
N GLY A 143 -20.90 -17.81 21.28
CA GLY A 143 -20.62 -18.57 22.50
C GLY A 143 -20.02 -19.95 22.21
N ASN A 144 -20.04 -20.83 23.21
CA ASN A 144 -19.54 -22.21 23.10
C ASN A 144 -20.65 -23.28 23.05
N GLY A 145 -21.92 -22.87 22.92
CA GLY A 145 -23.05 -23.78 22.78
C GLY A 145 -23.09 -24.45 21.42
N THR A 146 -23.79 -25.58 21.32
CA THR A 146 -23.91 -26.40 20.10
C THR A 146 -24.22 -25.58 18.82
N PRO A 147 -25.16 -24.60 18.81
CA PRO A 147 -25.44 -23.83 17.60
C PRO A 147 -24.24 -23.03 17.06
N PHE A 148 -23.34 -22.58 17.93
CA PHE A 148 -22.12 -21.85 17.55
C PHE A 148 -21.01 -22.82 17.11
N VAL A 149 -20.89 -23.96 17.80
CA VAL A 149 -19.91 -25.01 17.45
C VAL A 149 -20.19 -25.56 16.05
N ASP A 150 -21.44 -25.88 15.75
CA ASP A 150 -21.85 -26.44 14.44
C ASP A 150 -21.59 -25.49 13.27
N ARG A 151 -21.39 -24.19 13.55
CA ARG A 151 -21.15 -23.13 12.55
C ARG A 151 -19.74 -22.52 12.62
N ASN A 152 -18.85 -23.11 13.43
CA ASN A 152 -17.51 -22.60 13.70
C ASN A 152 -17.47 -21.14 14.21
N GLN A 153 -18.48 -20.72 14.98
CA GLN A 153 -18.66 -19.35 15.46
C GLN A 153 -18.08 -19.10 16.87
N CYS A 154 -17.54 -20.12 17.54
CA CYS A 154 -17.02 -19.97 18.90
C CYS A 154 -15.96 -18.87 18.98
N GLY A 155 -16.26 -17.79 19.72
CA GLY A 155 -15.37 -16.65 19.87
C GLY A 155 -15.37 -15.65 18.71
N GLN A 156 -15.96 -16.00 17.56
CA GLN A 156 -16.04 -15.17 16.36
C GLN A 156 -17.10 -14.08 16.48
N LEU A 157 -16.94 -12.98 15.74
CA LEU A 157 -17.99 -11.97 15.58
C LEU A 157 -19.15 -12.60 14.80
N ILE A 158 -20.38 -12.46 15.28
CA ILE A 158 -21.60 -13.04 14.66
C ILE A 158 -22.62 -11.98 14.24
N ARG A 159 -22.55 -10.79 14.84
CA ARG A 159 -23.39 -9.64 14.52
C ARG A 159 -22.59 -8.36 14.75
N GLN A 160 -22.70 -7.43 13.82
CA GLN A 160 -22.17 -6.07 13.94
C GLN A 160 -23.23 -5.09 13.48
N ASP A 161 -23.67 -4.23 14.39
CA ASP A 161 -24.57 -3.12 14.10
C ASP A 161 -23.69 -1.87 13.89
N ASP A 162 -23.80 -1.18 12.76
CA ASP A 162 -22.99 -0.04 12.35
C ASP A 162 -23.83 1.06 11.66
N SER A 163 -23.20 2.14 11.18
CA SER A 163 -23.91 3.30 10.62
C SER A 163 -24.69 3.00 9.32
N ALA A 164 -24.42 1.89 8.63
CA ALA A 164 -25.17 1.48 7.44
C ALA A 164 -26.18 0.36 7.73
N GLY A 165 -26.20 -0.21 8.95
CA GLY A 165 -27.16 -1.24 9.38
C GLY A 165 -26.48 -2.42 10.07
N THR A 166 -27.02 -3.62 9.90
CA THR A 166 -26.54 -4.82 10.61
C THR A 166 -25.89 -5.80 9.64
N MET A 167 -24.67 -6.23 9.97
CA MET A 167 -23.97 -7.33 9.33
C MET A 167 -24.04 -8.57 10.22
N MET A 168 -24.61 -9.64 9.69
CA MET A 168 -24.67 -10.96 10.34
C MET A 168 -23.61 -11.88 9.74
N PHE A 169 -22.75 -12.47 10.57
CA PHE A 169 -21.73 -13.43 10.16
C PHE A 169 -22.18 -14.84 10.55
N LYS A 170 -22.82 -15.54 9.61
CA LYS A 170 -23.64 -16.72 9.89
C LYS A 170 -22.87 -18.03 9.98
N LEU A 171 -21.77 -18.16 9.24
CA LEU A 171 -21.06 -19.43 9.11
C LEU A 171 -19.58 -19.19 8.80
N TYR A 172 -18.70 -19.96 9.45
CA TYR A 172 -17.26 -19.95 9.20
C TYR A 172 -16.76 -21.32 8.75
N SER A 173 -15.67 -21.34 8.00
CA SER A 173 -14.97 -22.55 7.58
C SER A 173 -14.17 -23.17 8.75
N LEU A 174 -13.62 -24.36 8.53
CA LEU A 174 -12.70 -24.99 9.48
C LEU A 174 -11.40 -24.20 9.68
N THR A 175 -11.02 -23.39 8.69
CA THR A 175 -9.84 -22.51 8.68
C THR A 175 -10.19 -21.07 9.07
N SER A 176 -11.42 -20.82 9.54
CA SER A 176 -11.95 -19.53 10.02
C SER A 176 -12.24 -18.47 8.96
N GLU A 177 -12.33 -18.82 7.67
CA GLU A 177 -12.88 -17.91 6.65
C GLU A 177 -14.40 -17.83 6.75
N LEU A 178 -14.96 -16.65 6.47
CA LEU A 178 -16.40 -16.43 6.43
C LEU A 178 -17.03 -17.15 5.24
N LEU A 179 -17.99 -18.05 5.50
CA LEU A 179 -18.72 -18.81 4.47
C LEU A 179 -20.08 -18.22 4.13
N GLU A 180 -20.73 -17.51 5.07
CA GLU A 180 -22.02 -16.88 4.83
C GLU A 180 -22.17 -15.62 5.69
N CYS A 181 -22.61 -14.53 5.07
CA CYS A 181 -23.01 -13.32 5.77
C CYS A 181 -24.23 -12.67 5.16
N THR A 182 -24.98 -11.94 5.98
CA THR A 182 -26.18 -11.21 5.55
C THR A 182 -26.13 -9.78 6.04
N ARG A 183 -26.33 -8.83 5.12
CA ARG A 183 -26.41 -7.40 5.40
C ARG A 183 -27.87 -6.95 5.40
N HIS A 184 -28.29 -6.30 6.48
CA HIS A 184 -29.54 -5.54 6.55
C HIS A 184 -29.20 -4.06 6.58
N PHE A 185 -29.76 -3.28 5.67
CA PHE A 185 -29.58 -1.83 5.65
C PHE A 185 -30.61 -1.14 6.55
N LEU A 186 -30.25 0.02 7.10
CA LEU A 186 -31.18 0.89 7.82
C LEU A 186 -32.22 1.48 6.85
N ASP A 187 -33.47 1.61 7.31
CA ASP A 187 -34.53 2.32 6.58
C ASP A 187 -34.25 3.85 6.51
N SER A 188 -33.60 4.38 7.55
CA SER A 188 -33.19 5.78 7.62
C SER A 188 -31.80 6.03 7.00
N GLU A 189 -31.62 7.23 6.43
CA GLU A 189 -30.32 7.76 5.99
C GLU A 189 -29.54 8.44 7.13
N GLU A 190 -30.17 8.65 8.29
CA GLU A 190 -29.55 9.25 9.46
C GLU A 190 -28.69 8.24 10.23
N GLU A 191 -27.68 8.74 10.94
CA GLU A 191 -26.86 7.90 11.81
C GLU A 191 -27.73 7.30 12.94
N PRO A 192 -27.61 6.00 13.22
CA PRO A 192 -28.44 5.34 14.22
C PRO A 192 -28.03 5.71 15.65
N ASP A 193 -29.02 5.72 16.54
CA ASP A 193 -28.82 5.51 17.97
C ASP A 193 -29.35 4.12 18.32
N TRP A 194 -28.46 3.13 18.32
CA TRP A 194 -28.87 1.74 18.42
C TRP A 194 -29.51 1.42 19.78
N PRO A 195 -30.75 0.88 19.81
CA PRO A 195 -31.36 0.45 21.05
C PRO A 195 -30.61 -0.72 21.68
N TYR A 196 -30.74 -0.88 22.99
CA TYR A 196 -29.99 -1.89 23.73
C TYR A 196 -30.36 -3.32 23.34
N GLN A 197 -31.63 -3.63 23.07
CA GLN A 197 -32.07 -4.99 22.73
C GLN A 197 -31.94 -5.26 21.23
N GLU A 198 -31.37 -6.40 20.86
CA GLU A 198 -31.21 -6.81 19.44
C GLU A 198 -32.54 -6.82 18.67
N ALA A 199 -33.65 -7.25 19.31
CA ALA A 199 -34.96 -7.27 18.68
C ALA A 199 -35.47 -5.87 18.29
N ASP A 200 -35.15 -4.85 19.10
CA ASP A 200 -35.53 -3.46 18.80
C ASP A 200 -34.62 -2.86 17.70
N ARG A 201 -33.37 -3.35 17.58
CA ARG A 201 -32.45 -2.92 16.50
C ARG A 201 -32.94 -3.41 15.15
N ASP A 202 -33.48 -4.63 15.11
CA ASP A 202 -33.99 -5.24 13.88
C ASP A 202 -35.23 -4.50 13.34
N LEU A 203 -35.94 -3.73 14.18
CA LEU A 203 -37.04 -2.85 13.76
C LEU A 203 -36.58 -1.61 12.99
N LEU A 204 -35.27 -1.30 12.98
CA LEU A 204 -34.71 -0.15 12.24
C LEU A 204 -34.30 -0.50 10.80
N HIS A 205 -34.35 -1.78 10.44
CA HIS A 205 -33.94 -2.24 9.11
C HIS A 205 -35.03 -2.01 8.07
N GLU A 206 -34.60 -1.89 6.81
CA GLU A 206 -35.51 -2.01 5.67
C GLU A 206 -36.20 -3.39 5.67
N ASP A 207 -37.45 -3.43 5.18
CA ASP A 207 -38.20 -4.68 5.03
C ASP A 207 -37.47 -5.68 4.11
N GLY A 208 -37.37 -6.94 4.54
CA GLY A 208 -36.86 -8.03 3.72
C GLY A 208 -35.93 -8.99 4.45
N ILE A 209 -35.36 -9.94 3.71
CA ILE A 209 -34.49 -11.00 4.24
C ILE A 209 -33.01 -10.60 4.34
N GLY A 210 -32.65 -9.38 3.92
CA GLY A 210 -31.28 -8.89 3.83
C GLY A 210 -30.49 -9.45 2.64
N ALA A 211 -29.40 -8.78 2.30
CA ALA A 211 -28.49 -9.14 1.21
C ALA A 211 -27.49 -10.20 1.68
N THR A 212 -27.67 -11.45 1.23
CA THR A 212 -26.85 -12.59 1.69
C THR A 212 -25.77 -12.96 0.68
N THR A 213 -24.50 -12.93 1.11
CA THR A 213 -23.36 -13.40 0.31
C THR A 213 -22.82 -14.70 0.89
N CYS A 214 -22.48 -15.65 0.02
CA CYS A 214 -21.91 -16.93 0.41
C CYS A 214 -20.54 -17.15 -0.26
N TYR A 215 -19.65 -17.87 0.42
CA TYR A 215 -18.33 -18.20 -0.07
C TYR A 215 -18.06 -19.70 0.07
N ARG A 216 -17.19 -20.21 -0.80
CA ARG A 216 -16.63 -21.55 -0.69
C ARG A 216 -15.13 -21.47 -0.88
N TYR A 217 -14.39 -22.09 0.02
CA TYR A 217 -12.93 -22.12 -0.02
C TYR A 217 -12.40 -23.53 -0.21
N SER A 218 -11.19 -23.61 -0.75
CA SER A 218 -10.40 -24.83 -0.76
C SER A 218 -9.84 -25.13 0.64
N ALA A 219 -9.26 -26.32 0.84
CA ALA A 219 -8.59 -26.66 2.09
C ALA A 219 -7.31 -25.81 2.37
N LYS A 220 -6.87 -25.00 1.40
CA LYS A 220 -5.77 -24.03 1.53
C LYS A 220 -6.28 -22.59 1.65
N SER A 221 -7.56 -22.40 1.99
CA SER A 221 -8.18 -21.08 2.13
C SER A 221 -8.24 -20.25 0.85
N GLN A 222 -8.19 -20.90 -0.33
CA GLN A 222 -8.34 -20.22 -1.62
C GLN A 222 -9.83 -20.11 -1.99
N LEU A 223 -10.30 -18.95 -2.41
CA LEU A 223 -11.70 -18.73 -2.78
C LEU A 223 -12.04 -19.52 -4.05
N LEU A 224 -12.89 -20.53 -3.94
CA LEU A 224 -13.36 -21.34 -5.08
C LEU A 224 -14.61 -20.76 -5.73
N CYS A 225 -15.52 -20.23 -4.91
CA CYS A 225 -16.77 -19.67 -5.39
C CYS A 225 -17.28 -18.59 -4.44
N GLN A 226 -17.78 -17.50 -5.00
CA GLN A 226 -18.54 -16.47 -4.30
C GLN A 226 -19.92 -16.37 -4.94
N ILE A 227 -20.96 -16.37 -4.12
CA ILE A 227 -22.35 -16.16 -4.54
C ILE A 227 -22.82 -14.86 -3.90
N ASP A 228 -23.16 -13.87 -4.73
CA ASP A 228 -23.61 -12.56 -4.27
C ASP A 228 -25.06 -12.56 -3.78
N ALA A 229 -25.51 -11.38 -3.31
CA ALA A 229 -26.85 -11.18 -2.77
C ALA A 229 -27.98 -11.47 -3.77
N GLU A 230 -27.72 -11.32 -5.06
CA GLU A 230 -28.66 -11.55 -6.17
C GLU A 230 -28.47 -12.94 -6.79
N ARG A 231 -27.76 -13.83 -6.08
CA ARG A 231 -27.50 -15.23 -6.45
C ARG A 231 -26.66 -15.40 -7.72
N ASN A 232 -25.95 -14.37 -8.18
CA ASN A 232 -24.93 -14.55 -9.19
C ASN A 232 -23.71 -15.21 -8.57
N ALA A 233 -23.05 -16.10 -9.31
CA ALA A 233 -21.89 -16.84 -8.82
C ALA A 233 -20.64 -16.50 -9.65
N GLN A 234 -19.53 -16.25 -8.96
CA GLN A 234 -18.19 -16.23 -9.54
C GLN A 234 -17.47 -17.51 -9.11
N THR A 235 -16.90 -18.26 -10.05
CA THR A 235 -16.17 -19.51 -9.79
C THR A 235 -14.72 -19.34 -10.24
N PHE A 236 -13.78 -19.69 -9.37
CA PHE A 236 -12.34 -19.57 -9.60
C PHE A 236 -11.70 -20.95 -9.76
N ASN A 237 -10.99 -21.14 -10.87
CA ASN A 237 -10.18 -22.33 -11.10
C ASN A 237 -8.73 -22.02 -10.77
N TYR A 238 -8.00 -23.01 -10.28
CA TYR A 238 -6.61 -22.86 -9.87
C TYR A 238 -5.69 -23.87 -10.58
N THR A 239 -4.46 -23.44 -10.84
CA THR A 239 -3.36 -24.28 -11.29
C THR A 239 -2.87 -25.20 -10.15
N VAL A 240 -2.03 -26.18 -10.49
CA VAL A 240 -1.49 -27.13 -9.50
C VAL A 240 -0.64 -26.46 -8.41
N ASP A 241 -0.01 -25.34 -8.75
CA ASP A 241 0.79 -24.48 -7.87
C ASP A 241 -0.03 -23.39 -7.17
N GLY A 242 -1.34 -23.31 -7.41
CA GLY A 242 -2.27 -22.48 -6.64
C GLY A 242 -2.48 -21.07 -7.17
N GLN A 243 -2.06 -20.78 -8.40
CA GLN A 243 -2.38 -19.53 -9.11
C GLN A 243 -3.76 -19.65 -9.77
N VAL A 244 -4.42 -18.53 -10.06
CA VAL A 244 -5.71 -18.55 -10.76
C VAL A 244 -5.48 -19.04 -12.20
N ALA A 245 -6.25 -20.03 -12.64
CA ALA A 245 -6.19 -20.58 -14.00
C ALA A 245 -7.29 -20.02 -14.90
N GLY A 246 -8.42 -19.60 -14.31
CA GLY A 246 -9.56 -19.07 -15.04
C GLY A 246 -10.70 -18.68 -14.10
N ILE A 247 -11.64 -17.90 -14.62
CA ILE A 247 -12.79 -17.38 -13.88
C ILE A 247 -14.04 -17.59 -14.72
N LYS A 248 -15.09 -18.09 -14.07
CA LYS A 248 -16.42 -18.24 -14.64
C LYS A 248 -17.44 -17.40 -13.89
N VAL A 249 -18.53 -17.07 -14.57
CA VAL A 249 -19.68 -16.38 -13.98
C VAL A 249 -20.97 -17.11 -14.32
N ARG A 250 -21.92 -17.06 -13.39
CA ARG A 250 -23.30 -17.48 -13.60
C ARG A 250 -24.22 -16.38 -13.09
N ILE A 251 -25.18 -15.97 -13.92
CA ILE A 251 -26.14 -14.91 -13.58
C ILE A 251 -27.44 -15.54 -13.06
N GLY A 252 -27.82 -15.22 -11.82
CA GLY A 252 -28.94 -15.84 -11.13
C GLY A 252 -28.76 -17.34 -10.85
N VAL A 253 -29.83 -17.96 -10.32
CA VAL A 253 -29.83 -19.37 -9.89
C VAL A 253 -29.85 -20.33 -11.09
N ASP A 254 -30.67 -20.02 -12.10
CA ASP A 254 -30.92 -20.87 -13.27
C ASP A 254 -30.05 -20.50 -14.49
N GLY A 255 -29.15 -19.52 -14.34
CA GLY A 255 -28.24 -19.10 -15.40
C GLY A 255 -27.28 -20.21 -15.81
N LEU A 256 -26.81 -20.14 -17.06
CA LEU A 256 -25.69 -20.97 -17.51
C LEU A 256 -24.39 -20.43 -16.89
N GLU A 257 -23.49 -21.33 -16.51
CA GLU A 257 -22.14 -20.95 -16.13
C GLU A 257 -21.31 -20.71 -17.39
N GLU A 258 -20.83 -19.48 -17.56
CA GLU A 258 -20.05 -19.02 -18.72
C GLU A 258 -18.61 -18.67 -18.31
N ASP A 259 -17.66 -18.92 -19.19
CA ASP A 259 -16.28 -18.47 -18.97
C ASP A 259 -16.20 -16.94 -19.11
N LEU A 260 -15.42 -16.30 -18.25
CA LEU A 260 -15.00 -14.90 -18.39
C LEU A 260 -13.53 -14.79 -18.74
N LEU A 261 -12.70 -15.56 -18.03
CA LEU A 261 -11.25 -15.63 -18.18
C LEU A 261 -10.87 -17.10 -18.38
N THR A 262 -10.36 -17.42 -19.56
CA THR A 262 -10.15 -18.81 -20.03
C THR A 262 -8.73 -19.30 -19.85
N GLU A 263 -7.75 -18.39 -19.86
CA GLU A 263 -6.34 -18.73 -19.71
C GLU A 263 -5.59 -17.59 -19.04
N ILE A 264 -4.68 -17.94 -18.13
CA ILE A 264 -3.70 -17.02 -17.55
C ILE A 264 -2.32 -17.67 -17.68
N ARG A 265 -1.31 -16.88 -18.09
CA ARG A 265 0.09 -17.30 -18.07
C ARG A 265 0.88 -16.40 -17.15
N TYR A 266 1.73 -17.02 -16.36
CA TYR A 266 2.59 -16.38 -15.39
C TYR A 266 4.05 -16.56 -15.78
N ASN A 267 4.87 -15.56 -15.49
CA ASN A 267 6.32 -15.71 -15.54
C ASN A 267 6.85 -16.42 -14.29
N ALA A 268 8.15 -16.69 -14.28
CA ALA A 268 8.82 -17.33 -13.14
C ALA A 268 8.80 -16.51 -11.84
N PHE A 269 8.34 -15.25 -11.88
CA PHE A 269 8.19 -14.35 -10.72
C PHE A 269 6.72 -14.16 -10.32
N ASP A 270 5.84 -15.07 -10.75
CA ASP A 270 4.41 -15.07 -10.45
C ASP A 270 3.67 -13.82 -10.96
N LYS A 271 4.26 -13.08 -11.91
CA LYS A 271 3.59 -11.97 -12.59
C LYS A 271 2.82 -12.48 -13.80
N VAL A 272 1.65 -11.91 -14.06
CA VAL A 272 0.86 -12.24 -15.25
C VAL A 272 1.57 -11.71 -16.50
N GLU A 273 1.88 -12.62 -17.43
CA GLU A 273 2.39 -12.29 -18.77
C GLU A 273 1.26 -12.23 -19.80
N GLN A 274 0.20 -13.02 -19.61
CA GLN A 274 -0.92 -13.10 -20.55
C GLN A 274 -2.22 -13.49 -19.87
N GLN A 275 -3.33 -12.91 -20.35
CA GLN A 275 -4.70 -13.28 -20.01
C GLN A 275 -5.55 -13.36 -21.28
N THR A 276 -6.33 -14.43 -21.43
CA THR A 276 -7.25 -14.64 -22.55
C THR A 276 -8.70 -14.65 -22.07
N PHE A 277 -9.48 -13.68 -22.51
CA PHE A 277 -10.87 -13.48 -22.10
C PHE A 277 -11.85 -14.18 -23.05
N ALA A 278 -13.07 -14.45 -22.56
CA ALA A 278 -14.09 -15.17 -23.33
C ALA A 278 -14.60 -14.41 -24.57
N ASN A 279 -14.50 -13.08 -24.58
CA ASN A 279 -14.75 -12.27 -25.78
C ASN A 279 -13.62 -12.36 -26.83
N GLY A 280 -12.59 -13.18 -26.59
CA GLY A 280 -11.45 -13.40 -27.47
C GLY A 280 -10.33 -12.37 -27.35
N VAL A 281 -10.46 -11.38 -26.47
CA VAL A 281 -9.40 -10.39 -26.21
C VAL A 281 -8.27 -11.06 -25.45
N VAL A 282 -7.05 -10.86 -25.94
CA VAL A 282 -5.81 -11.31 -25.30
C VAL A 282 -5.07 -10.10 -24.80
N CYS A 283 -4.85 -10.03 -23.50
CA CYS A 283 -4.02 -9.02 -22.85
C CYS A 283 -2.66 -9.64 -22.52
N SER A 284 -1.57 -8.90 -22.70
CA SER A 284 -0.23 -9.37 -22.33
C SER A 284 0.64 -8.25 -21.77
N ALA A 285 1.46 -8.60 -20.79
CA ALA A 285 2.41 -7.70 -20.13
C ALA A 285 3.83 -8.23 -20.29
N LEU A 286 4.75 -7.38 -20.74
CA LEU A 286 6.18 -7.68 -20.78
C LEU A 286 6.86 -7.00 -19.59
N HIS A 287 7.59 -7.78 -18.81
CA HIS A 287 8.36 -7.27 -17.69
C HIS A 287 9.86 -7.40 -17.96
N SER A 288 10.62 -6.38 -17.59
CA SER A 288 12.08 -6.39 -17.63
C SER A 288 12.62 -7.55 -16.78
N PRO A 289 13.47 -8.43 -17.34
CA PRO A 289 14.06 -9.52 -16.58
C PRO A 289 15.12 -9.03 -15.56
N ALA A 290 15.59 -7.78 -15.69
CA ALA A 290 16.64 -7.23 -14.84
C ALA A 290 16.11 -6.69 -13.50
N ASP A 291 14.93 -6.08 -13.52
CA ASP A 291 14.36 -5.36 -12.36
C ASP A 291 12.84 -5.57 -12.20
N GLY A 292 12.21 -6.35 -13.07
CA GLY A 292 10.79 -6.68 -13.01
C GLY A 292 9.85 -5.54 -13.40
N ARG A 293 10.35 -4.40 -13.91
CA ARG A 293 9.50 -3.27 -14.33
C ARG A 293 8.65 -3.62 -15.55
N LEU A 294 7.45 -3.06 -15.64
CA LEU A 294 6.55 -3.27 -16.78
C LEU A 294 7.06 -2.49 -18.00
N GLU A 295 7.56 -3.17 -19.04
CA GLU A 295 8.06 -2.51 -20.24
C GLU A 295 6.97 -2.29 -21.29
N GLU A 296 6.05 -3.25 -21.42
CA GLU A 296 4.97 -3.19 -22.41
C GLU A 296 3.66 -3.75 -21.85
N LEU A 297 2.54 -3.12 -22.21
CA LEU A 297 1.19 -3.65 -22.00
C LEU A 297 0.42 -3.64 -23.32
N LYS A 298 -0.13 -4.77 -23.72
CA LYS A 298 -0.79 -4.97 -25.01
C LYS A 298 -2.16 -5.60 -24.83
N ALA A 299 -3.11 -5.19 -25.66
CA ALA A 299 -4.40 -5.84 -25.80
C ALA A 299 -4.79 -5.97 -27.28
N GLN A 300 -5.26 -7.15 -27.68
CA GLN A 300 -5.60 -7.45 -29.06
C GLN A 300 -6.75 -8.46 -29.16
N LEU A 301 -7.56 -8.34 -30.22
CA LEU A 301 -8.40 -9.45 -30.68
C LEU A 301 -7.69 -10.21 -31.80
N SER A 302 -7.72 -11.54 -31.76
CA SER A 302 -7.06 -12.37 -32.79
C SER A 302 -7.44 -11.95 -34.22
N GLY A 303 -6.43 -11.73 -35.07
CA GLY A 303 -6.60 -11.30 -36.46
C GLY A 303 -7.01 -9.83 -36.68
N LYS A 304 -7.20 -9.03 -35.62
CA LYS A 304 -7.49 -7.59 -35.70
C LYS A 304 -6.28 -6.74 -35.28
N PRO A 305 -6.23 -5.44 -35.60
CA PRO A 305 -5.22 -4.51 -35.07
C PRO A 305 -5.20 -4.49 -33.53
N LEU A 306 -4.07 -4.04 -32.96
CA LEU A 306 -3.95 -3.81 -31.52
C LEU A 306 -5.00 -2.79 -31.06
N LEU A 307 -5.66 -3.09 -29.96
CA LEU A 307 -6.61 -2.19 -29.30
C LEU A 307 -5.86 -1.22 -28.38
N GLN A 308 -4.79 -1.69 -27.75
CA GLN A 308 -3.91 -0.93 -26.89
C GLN A 308 -2.48 -1.50 -26.98
N HIS A 309 -1.47 -0.64 -26.99
CA HIS A 309 -0.07 -1.04 -26.93
C HIS A 309 0.77 0.02 -26.23
N LEU A 310 0.73 0.01 -24.90
CA LEU A 310 1.48 0.94 -24.05
C LEU A 310 2.93 0.48 -23.92
N ILE A 311 3.87 1.38 -24.20
CA ILE A 311 5.31 1.19 -24.01
C ILE A 311 5.81 2.20 -22.98
N TYR A 312 6.49 1.68 -21.96
CA TYR A 312 6.98 2.45 -20.83
C TYR A 312 8.48 2.69 -20.94
N CYS A 313 8.90 3.93 -20.69
CA CYS A 313 10.32 4.27 -20.53
C CYS A 313 10.55 4.80 -19.12
N TYR A 314 11.66 4.39 -18.51
CA TYR A 314 11.98 4.71 -17.12
C TYR A 314 13.30 5.47 -16.99
N ASP A 315 13.42 6.26 -15.94
CA ASP A 315 14.72 6.67 -15.42
C ASP A 315 15.35 5.53 -14.57
N PRO A 316 16.63 5.64 -14.16
CA PRO A 316 17.28 4.57 -13.40
C PRO A 316 16.60 4.23 -12.05
N VAL A 317 15.94 5.19 -11.41
CA VAL A 317 15.25 4.95 -10.12
C VAL A 317 13.86 4.37 -10.30
N GLY A 318 13.31 4.44 -11.52
CA GLY A 318 12.04 3.84 -11.91
C GLY A 318 10.91 4.83 -12.07
N ASN A 319 11.17 6.14 -12.16
CA ASN A 319 10.12 7.07 -12.56
C ASN A 319 9.82 6.90 -14.05
N ILE A 320 8.54 6.92 -14.42
CA ILE A 320 8.12 6.78 -15.82
C ILE A 320 8.38 8.09 -16.57
N LEU A 321 9.26 8.07 -17.56
CA LEU A 321 9.61 9.22 -18.40
C LEU A 321 8.67 9.40 -19.59
N SER A 322 8.11 8.30 -20.11
CA SER A 322 7.11 8.36 -21.18
C SER A 322 6.24 7.12 -21.22
N ILE A 323 5.03 7.30 -21.73
CA ILE A 323 4.08 6.25 -22.08
C ILE A 323 3.64 6.51 -23.53
N GLU A 324 3.99 5.60 -24.43
CA GLU A 324 3.60 5.65 -25.85
C GLU A 324 2.54 4.58 -26.11
N ASP A 325 1.40 4.94 -26.71
CA ASP A 325 0.43 3.97 -27.21
C ASP A 325 0.61 3.73 -28.72
N LYS A 326 1.31 2.65 -29.07
CA LYS A 326 1.58 2.28 -30.46
C LYS A 326 0.38 1.68 -31.20
N ALA A 327 -0.75 1.46 -30.53
CA ALA A 327 -1.99 1.08 -31.20
C ALA A 327 -2.61 2.28 -31.94
N LEU A 328 -2.31 3.50 -31.49
CA LEU A 328 -2.85 4.72 -32.07
C LEU A 328 -1.97 5.25 -33.20
N SER A 329 -2.61 5.83 -34.22
CA SER A 329 -1.91 6.53 -35.31
C SER A 329 -1.59 7.98 -34.94
N ILE A 330 -0.54 8.53 -35.57
CA ILE A 330 -0.25 9.97 -35.53
C ILE A 330 -1.42 10.72 -36.18
N ARG A 331 -1.89 11.78 -35.53
CA ARG A 331 -2.98 12.62 -36.02
C ARG A 331 -2.46 14.02 -36.34
N TYR A 332 -3.10 14.69 -37.28
CA TYR A 332 -2.74 16.06 -37.67
C TYR A 332 -3.98 16.94 -37.60
N PHE A 333 -3.91 17.97 -36.77
CA PHE A 333 -4.99 18.94 -36.65
C PHE A 333 -4.44 20.32 -36.28
N ARG A 334 -4.99 21.39 -36.87
CA ARG A 334 -4.59 22.79 -36.62
C ARG A 334 -3.08 23.04 -36.61
N ASN A 335 -2.39 22.55 -37.63
CA ASN A 335 -0.92 22.64 -37.77
C ASN A 335 -0.14 22.00 -36.61
N GLN A 336 -0.74 21.06 -35.89
CA GLN A 336 -0.08 20.24 -34.88
C GLN A 336 0.06 18.81 -35.35
N LYS A 337 1.20 18.20 -35.01
CA LYS A 337 1.40 16.75 -35.04
C LYS A 337 1.08 16.22 -33.65
N ILE A 338 0.07 15.36 -33.56
CA ILE A 338 -0.40 14.76 -32.31
C ILE A 338 0.05 13.31 -32.30
N GLU A 339 1.13 13.07 -31.56
CA GLU A 339 1.71 11.74 -31.36
C GLU A 339 1.05 11.09 -30.14
N PRO A 340 0.82 9.76 -30.14
CA PRO A 340 0.20 9.05 -29.03
C PRO A 340 1.20 8.80 -27.89
N ILE A 341 1.96 9.82 -27.51
CA ILE A 341 3.00 9.75 -26.48
C ILE A 341 2.75 10.80 -25.41
N ARG A 342 2.79 10.36 -24.16
CA ARG A 342 2.84 11.23 -22.98
C ARG A 342 4.26 11.25 -22.45
N THR A 343 4.77 12.42 -22.07
CA THR A 343 6.14 12.54 -21.52
C THR A 343 6.12 13.26 -20.18
N PHE A 344 7.02 12.86 -19.29
CA PHE A 344 7.05 13.30 -17.91
C PHE A 344 8.46 13.72 -17.52
N ARG A 345 8.56 14.72 -16.63
CA ARG A 345 9.83 15.13 -16.02
C ARG A 345 9.63 15.32 -14.53
N TYR A 346 10.68 15.01 -13.79
CA TYR A 346 10.68 15.05 -12.33
C TYR A 346 11.75 16.00 -11.81
N ASP A 347 11.60 16.50 -10.59
CA ASP A 347 12.68 17.16 -9.85
C ASP A 347 13.60 16.12 -9.15
N THR A 348 14.61 16.58 -8.41
CA THR A 348 15.52 15.67 -7.68
C THR A 348 14.87 14.92 -6.52
N LEU A 349 13.65 15.30 -6.11
CA LEU A 349 12.83 14.61 -5.11
C LEU A 349 11.80 13.66 -5.76
N TYR A 350 11.86 13.51 -7.07
CA TYR A 350 10.96 12.70 -7.89
C TYR A 350 9.50 13.17 -7.92
N GLN A 351 9.27 14.46 -7.69
CA GLN A 351 7.96 15.09 -7.87
C GLN A 351 7.77 15.45 -9.35
N LEU A 352 6.59 15.20 -9.90
CA LEU A 352 6.27 15.47 -11.30
C LEU A 352 6.26 16.99 -11.56
N ILE A 353 7.20 17.52 -12.33
CA ILE A 353 7.30 18.96 -12.61
C ILE A 353 6.82 19.36 -14.01
N ARG A 354 6.69 18.39 -14.92
CA ARG A 354 6.17 18.61 -16.27
C ARG A 354 5.51 17.35 -16.82
N ALA A 355 4.37 17.51 -17.47
CA ALA A 355 3.69 16.47 -18.23
C ALA A 355 3.30 17.00 -19.63
N THR A 356 3.34 16.15 -20.65
CA THR A 356 2.79 16.45 -21.98
C THR A 356 1.86 15.34 -22.42
N GLY A 357 0.91 15.68 -23.29
CA GLY A 357 0.02 14.72 -23.90
C GLY A 357 -0.91 15.42 -24.89
N TRP A 358 -2.08 14.82 -25.10
CA TRP A 358 -3.13 15.35 -25.95
C TRP A 358 -4.46 15.35 -25.21
N GLN A 359 -5.37 16.21 -25.64
CA GLN A 359 -6.67 16.44 -25.02
C GLN A 359 -7.72 16.77 -26.07
N VAL A 360 -9.00 16.79 -25.67
CA VAL A 360 -10.05 17.43 -26.45
C VAL A 360 -9.78 18.93 -26.61
N VAL A 361 -10.05 19.46 -27.80
CA VAL A 361 -9.99 20.88 -28.16
C VAL A 361 -10.76 21.72 -27.13
N GLY A 362 -10.09 22.68 -26.49
CA GLY A 362 -10.70 23.53 -25.47
C GLY A 362 -10.93 22.83 -24.12
N GLY A 363 -10.24 21.71 -23.87
CA GLY A 363 -10.38 20.91 -22.65
C GLY A 363 -10.35 21.72 -21.36
N SER A 364 -11.37 21.51 -20.52
CA SER A 364 -11.47 22.10 -19.18
C SER A 364 -10.88 21.18 -18.12
N VAL A 365 -10.48 21.75 -16.97
CA VAL A 365 -10.19 20.98 -15.75
C VAL A 365 -11.12 21.46 -14.64
N GLY A 366 -11.71 20.50 -13.94
CA GLY A 366 -12.75 20.71 -12.95
C GLY A 366 -13.45 19.40 -12.61
N PRO A 367 -14.61 19.48 -11.93
CA PRO A 367 -15.36 18.30 -11.51
C PRO A 367 -16.09 17.57 -12.64
N TYR A 368 -16.27 18.22 -13.78
CA TYR A 368 -17.07 17.70 -14.88
C TYR A 368 -16.20 16.98 -15.92
N LEU A 369 -16.74 15.89 -16.45
CA LEU A 369 -16.19 15.19 -17.60
C LEU A 369 -16.27 16.10 -18.86
N PRO A 370 -15.32 15.97 -19.80
CA PRO A 370 -15.47 16.59 -21.12
C PRO A 370 -16.69 16.02 -21.85
N GLU A 371 -17.18 16.75 -22.85
CA GLU A 371 -18.27 16.28 -23.68
C GLU A 371 -17.88 14.99 -24.44
N PHE A 372 -18.71 13.96 -24.32
CA PHE A 372 -18.52 12.68 -24.99
C PHE A 372 -18.57 12.83 -26.51
N GLN A 373 -17.52 12.39 -27.20
CA GLN A 373 -17.46 12.41 -28.66
C GLN A 373 -17.94 11.08 -29.25
N SER A 374 -18.96 11.14 -30.12
CA SER A 374 -19.51 9.97 -30.79
C SER A 374 -19.88 10.26 -32.25
N PRO A 375 -19.19 9.65 -33.23
CA PRO A 375 -17.98 8.86 -33.08
C PRO A 375 -16.80 9.72 -32.59
N ALA A 376 -15.70 9.08 -32.19
CA ALA A 376 -14.44 9.77 -31.92
C ALA A 376 -13.98 10.56 -33.16
N ASP A 377 -13.83 11.88 -33.02
CA ASP A 377 -13.31 12.75 -34.08
C ASP A 377 -11.83 13.13 -33.80
N PRO A 378 -10.87 12.60 -34.58
CA PRO A 378 -9.45 12.98 -34.48
C PRO A 378 -9.19 14.49 -34.70
N GLY A 379 -10.12 15.19 -35.35
CA GLY A 379 -10.12 16.64 -35.52
C GLY A 379 -10.53 17.42 -34.27
N GLN A 380 -10.89 16.75 -33.17
CA GLN A 380 -11.16 17.41 -31.88
C GLN A 380 -9.99 17.27 -30.89
N LEU A 381 -8.77 16.99 -31.36
CA LEU A 381 -7.62 16.84 -30.47
C LEU A 381 -6.61 18.00 -30.61
N GLU A 382 -5.97 18.35 -29.49
CA GLU A 382 -4.82 19.26 -29.46
C GLU A 382 -3.77 18.77 -28.45
N ASN A 383 -2.51 19.15 -28.65
CA ASN A 383 -1.45 18.88 -27.70
C ASN A 383 -1.55 19.82 -26.49
N TYR A 384 -1.19 19.30 -25.31
CA TYR A 384 -1.05 20.10 -24.09
C TYR A 384 0.33 19.92 -23.43
N THR A 385 0.71 20.89 -22.61
CA THR A 385 1.81 20.79 -21.65
C THR A 385 1.35 21.32 -20.29
N GLU A 386 1.58 20.55 -19.24
CA GLU A 386 1.41 20.98 -17.86
C GLU A 386 2.76 21.12 -17.17
N THR A 387 2.90 22.15 -16.35
CA THR A 387 4.04 22.32 -15.44
C THR A 387 3.54 22.56 -14.03
N PHE A 388 4.20 21.94 -13.06
CA PHE A 388 3.83 21.98 -11.65
C PHE A 388 4.96 22.61 -10.85
N ASP A 389 4.59 23.43 -9.86
CA ASP A 389 5.50 23.99 -8.86
C ASP A 389 4.99 23.60 -7.47
N TYR A 390 5.92 23.18 -6.61
CA TYR A 390 5.66 22.75 -5.24
C TYR A 390 6.43 23.63 -4.24
N ASP A 391 5.88 23.80 -3.04
CA ASP A 391 6.61 24.37 -1.91
C ASP A 391 7.62 23.37 -1.31
N CYS A 392 8.29 23.77 -0.22
CA CYS A 392 9.29 22.93 0.46
C CYS A 392 8.70 21.68 1.14
N SER A 393 7.39 21.64 1.37
CA SER A 393 6.63 20.55 2.02
C SER A 393 5.87 19.68 1.01
N GLY A 394 6.04 19.93 -0.29
CA GLY A 394 5.37 19.17 -1.35
C GLY A 394 3.91 19.57 -1.60
N ASN A 395 3.47 20.76 -1.18
CA ASN A 395 2.18 21.30 -1.61
C ASN A 395 2.28 21.87 -3.02
N LEU A 396 1.38 21.50 -3.92
CA LEU A 396 1.22 22.19 -5.20
C LEU A 396 0.85 23.66 -4.94
N ILE A 397 1.65 24.59 -5.45
CA ILE A 397 1.42 26.05 -5.33
C ILE A 397 1.05 26.69 -6.66
N LYS A 398 1.44 26.09 -7.79
CA LYS A 398 1.12 26.57 -9.13
C LYS A 398 1.06 25.43 -10.13
N GLN A 399 0.03 25.46 -10.97
CA GLN A 399 -0.08 24.65 -12.18
C GLN A 399 -0.25 25.58 -13.36
N VAL A 400 0.58 25.42 -14.38
CA VAL A 400 0.40 26.05 -15.69
C VAL A 400 0.03 24.96 -16.67
N HIS A 401 -1.06 25.16 -17.39
CA HIS A 401 -1.48 24.31 -18.49
C HIS A 401 -1.45 25.15 -19.76
N CYS A 402 -0.80 24.66 -20.80
CA CYS A 402 -0.72 25.32 -22.10
C CYS A 402 -1.22 24.38 -23.20
N ALA A 403 -2.18 24.85 -23.99
CA ALA A 403 -2.69 24.20 -25.19
C ALA A 403 -2.90 25.25 -26.29
N ALA A 404 -3.23 24.84 -27.52
CA ALA A 404 -3.37 25.77 -28.65
C ALA A 404 -4.51 26.77 -28.43
N LEU A 405 -5.65 26.28 -27.94
CA LEU A 405 -6.84 27.11 -27.75
C LEU A 405 -6.92 27.84 -26.42
N GLY A 406 -6.13 27.43 -25.43
CA GLY A 406 -6.28 27.97 -24.09
C GLY A 406 -5.10 27.63 -23.22
N ASN A 407 -4.59 28.66 -22.54
CA ASN A 407 -3.67 28.51 -21.44
C ASN A 407 -4.41 28.80 -20.14
N ARG A 408 -4.14 28.02 -19.10
CA ARG A 408 -4.66 28.29 -17.76
C ARG A 408 -3.54 28.27 -16.75
N THR A 409 -3.69 29.06 -15.69
CA THR A 409 -2.81 29.00 -14.54
C THR A 409 -3.63 28.99 -13.28
N GLN A 410 -3.48 27.91 -12.50
CA GLN A 410 -4.05 27.77 -11.18
C GLN A 410 -2.96 28.06 -10.15
N PHE A 411 -3.32 28.79 -9.10
CA PHE A 411 -2.47 29.00 -7.94
C PHE A 411 -3.21 28.50 -6.69
N MET A 412 -2.44 27.98 -5.74
CA MET A 412 -2.93 27.54 -4.43
C MET A 412 -2.25 28.39 -3.35
N ALA A 413 -3.05 28.96 -2.45
CA ALA A 413 -2.54 29.55 -1.22
C ALA A 413 -2.47 28.45 -0.16
N VAL A 414 -1.25 28.17 0.31
CA VAL A 414 -0.98 27.19 1.38
C VAL A 414 -0.83 27.95 2.68
N SER A 415 -1.41 27.43 3.77
CA SER A 415 -1.27 28.04 5.09
C SER A 415 0.19 28.14 5.51
N LYS A 416 0.55 29.25 6.13
CA LYS A 416 1.84 29.43 6.79
C LYS A 416 2.10 28.37 7.86
N TYR A 417 1.07 27.87 8.55
CA TYR A 417 1.19 27.03 9.74
C TYR A 417 0.84 25.54 9.51
N SER A 418 0.27 25.18 8.36
CA SER A 418 -0.15 23.81 8.02
C SER A 418 -0.03 23.55 6.52
N ASN A 419 -0.40 22.36 6.05
CA ASN A 419 -0.47 21.99 4.63
C ASN A 419 -1.88 22.18 4.02
N ARG A 420 -2.80 22.78 4.80
CA ARG A 420 -4.12 23.21 4.34
C ARG A 420 -3.95 24.26 3.24
N ALA A 421 -4.73 24.15 2.16
CA ALA A 421 -4.63 25.07 1.04
C ALA A 421 -5.96 25.31 0.33
N LEU A 422 -6.13 26.53 -0.17
CA LEU A 422 -7.27 26.96 -0.96
C LEU A 422 -6.81 27.46 -2.34
N VAL A 423 -7.66 27.23 -3.34
CA VAL A 423 -7.42 27.75 -4.70
C VAL A 423 -7.54 29.27 -4.68
N ARG A 424 -6.74 29.94 -5.53
CA ARG A 424 -6.88 31.36 -5.83
C ARG A 424 -8.33 31.74 -6.15
N LYS A 425 -8.80 32.84 -5.57
CA LYS A 425 -10.16 33.36 -5.77
C LYS A 425 -10.38 33.77 -7.22
N SER A 426 -11.64 33.80 -7.65
CA SER A 426 -12.03 34.24 -9.01
C SER A 426 -11.56 35.66 -9.35
N GLY A 427 -11.47 36.55 -8.35
CA GLY A 427 -10.92 37.90 -8.49
C GLY A 427 -9.39 37.98 -8.66
N GLY A 428 -8.67 36.86 -8.64
CA GLY A 428 -7.22 36.80 -8.85
C GLY A 428 -6.37 36.92 -7.59
N GLU A 429 -6.99 37.16 -6.43
CA GLU A 429 -6.32 37.20 -5.13
C GLU A 429 -6.12 35.80 -4.53
N LEU A 430 -4.99 35.60 -3.85
CA LEU A 430 -4.77 34.42 -3.03
C LEU A 430 -5.57 34.51 -1.72
N PRO A 431 -6.19 33.42 -1.25
CA PRO A 431 -6.80 33.35 0.07
C PRO A 431 -5.82 33.72 1.19
N THR A 432 -6.31 34.46 2.17
CA THR A 432 -5.62 34.81 3.43
C THR A 432 -5.59 33.63 4.39
N GLU A 433 -4.73 33.69 5.43
CA GLU A 433 -4.69 32.65 6.47
C GLU A 433 -6.04 32.45 7.17
N ALA A 434 -6.80 33.53 7.41
CA ALA A 434 -8.13 33.45 8.02
C ALA A 434 -9.13 32.73 7.10
N GLU A 435 -9.09 33.01 5.79
CA GLU A 435 -9.92 32.30 4.80
C GLU A 435 -9.52 30.82 4.71
N ILE A 436 -8.21 30.51 4.72
CA ILE A 436 -7.72 29.12 4.74
C ILE A 436 -8.19 28.42 6.01
N ALA A 437 -8.03 29.01 7.19
CA ALA A 437 -8.48 28.42 8.45
C ALA A 437 -10.01 28.17 8.45
N ALA A 438 -10.81 29.11 7.96
CA ALA A 438 -12.26 28.98 7.87
C ALA A 438 -12.72 27.92 6.85
N GLY A 439 -11.90 27.62 5.83
CA GLY A 439 -12.17 26.62 4.81
C GLY A 439 -12.05 25.16 5.28
N TYR A 440 -11.62 24.93 6.52
CA TYR A 440 -11.45 23.62 7.12
C TYR A 440 -12.12 23.55 8.49
N ASP A 441 -12.54 22.36 8.89
CA ASP A 441 -12.95 22.08 10.26
C ASP A 441 -11.73 21.88 11.19
N PRO A 442 -11.93 21.79 12.53
CA PRO A 442 -10.83 21.60 13.47
C PRO A 442 -9.97 20.35 13.20
N ASN A 443 -10.57 19.27 12.69
CA ASN A 443 -9.88 18.03 12.34
C ASN A 443 -9.25 18.07 10.93
N GLY A 444 -9.29 19.22 10.25
CA GLY A 444 -8.65 19.39 8.96
C GLY A 444 -9.46 18.90 7.76
N ASN A 445 -10.74 18.59 7.91
CA ASN A 445 -11.57 18.27 6.77
C ASN A 445 -12.03 19.55 6.06
N LYS A 446 -12.05 19.53 4.73
CA LYS A 446 -12.45 20.70 3.95
C LYS A 446 -13.97 20.94 4.05
N ARG A 447 -14.39 22.20 4.22
CA ARG A 447 -15.81 22.57 4.37
C ARG A 447 -16.51 22.92 3.06
N LEU A 448 -15.76 23.29 2.03
CA LEU A 448 -16.29 23.72 0.73
C LEU A 448 -15.55 23.03 -0.41
N LEU A 449 -16.31 22.43 -1.34
CA LEU A 449 -15.76 21.86 -2.59
C LEU A 449 -15.62 22.94 -3.66
N LEU A 450 -16.69 23.67 -3.91
CA LEU A 450 -16.73 24.82 -4.81
C LEU A 450 -17.56 25.92 -4.14
N PRO A 451 -17.50 27.18 -4.64
CA PRO A 451 -18.39 28.22 -4.13
C PRO A 451 -19.86 27.75 -4.17
N GLY A 452 -20.51 27.70 -3.01
CA GLY A 452 -21.89 27.23 -2.85
C GLY A 452 -22.06 25.71 -2.80
N GLN A 453 -20.98 24.93 -2.64
CA GLN A 453 -21.03 23.48 -2.46
C GLN A 453 -20.39 23.06 -1.14
N ASP A 454 -21.23 22.92 -0.12
CA ASP A 454 -20.83 22.55 1.24
C ASP A 454 -20.51 21.05 1.36
N LEU A 455 -19.52 20.75 2.20
CA LEU A 455 -19.06 19.42 2.53
C LEU A 455 -19.35 19.14 4.01
N PHE A 456 -20.17 18.13 4.27
CA PHE A 456 -20.55 17.72 5.61
C PHE A 456 -19.85 16.43 5.97
N TRP A 457 -19.28 16.37 7.16
CA TRP A 457 -18.48 15.26 7.66
C TRP A 457 -19.14 14.67 8.89
N ASP A 458 -19.10 13.35 9.01
CA ASP A 458 -19.59 12.66 10.19
C ASP A 458 -18.58 12.75 11.37
N MET A 459 -18.97 12.10 12.48
CA MET A 459 -18.19 12.10 13.72
C MET A 459 -16.92 11.26 13.64
N ARG A 460 -16.77 10.45 12.58
CA ARG A 460 -15.56 9.67 12.28
C ARG A 460 -14.70 10.33 11.21
N ASN A 461 -14.98 11.60 10.88
CA ASN A 461 -14.28 12.38 9.85
C ASN A 461 -14.39 11.78 8.45
N GLN A 462 -15.51 11.13 8.13
CA GLN A 462 -15.83 10.66 6.78
C GLN A 462 -16.80 11.61 6.09
N LEU A 463 -16.67 11.78 4.78
CA LEU A 463 -17.54 12.69 4.03
C LEU A 463 -18.96 12.11 4.01
N ARG A 464 -19.91 12.77 4.65
CA ARG A 464 -21.29 12.29 4.79
C ARG A 464 -22.21 12.84 3.71
N ARG A 465 -22.01 14.10 3.30
CA ARG A 465 -22.89 14.76 2.32
C ARG A 465 -22.15 15.85 1.55
N VAL A 466 -22.46 15.95 0.25
CA VAL A 466 -22.11 17.09 -0.61
C VAL A 466 -23.37 17.72 -1.13
N GLU A 467 -23.54 19.02 -0.91
CA GLU A 467 -24.62 19.79 -1.53
C GLU A 467 -24.12 20.38 -2.85
N GLN A 468 -24.63 19.88 -3.98
CA GLN A 468 -24.18 20.27 -5.31
C GLN A 468 -24.85 21.57 -5.80
N VAL A 469 -26.13 21.73 -5.49
CA VAL A 469 -26.92 22.92 -5.83
C VAL A 469 -27.82 23.28 -4.65
N VAL A 470 -27.47 24.36 -3.96
CA VAL A 470 -28.25 24.89 -2.83
C VAL A 470 -29.34 25.83 -3.33
N ARG A 471 -30.58 25.62 -2.88
CA ARG A 471 -31.74 26.42 -3.27
C ARG A 471 -32.49 26.94 -2.05
N PRO A 472 -32.86 28.23 -2.01
CA PRO A 472 -33.80 28.72 -1.01
C PRO A 472 -35.17 28.04 -1.18
N ASP A 473 -35.74 27.55 -0.08
CA ASP A 473 -37.13 27.03 0.01
C ASP A 473 -37.45 25.82 -0.89
N LEU A 474 -36.45 25.18 -1.51
CA LEU A 474 -36.60 23.98 -2.33
C LEU A 474 -35.54 22.94 -1.97
N PRO A 475 -35.78 21.65 -2.24
CA PRO A 475 -34.77 20.62 -2.04
C PRO A 475 -33.46 20.92 -2.80
N ASN A 476 -32.35 20.75 -2.09
CA ASN A 476 -31.01 20.83 -2.66
C ASN A 476 -30.74 19.61 -3.55
N ASP A 477 -29.91 19.81 -4.58
CA ASP A 477 -29.28 18.65 -5.23
C ASP A 477 -28.12 18.23 -4.34
N ALA A 478 -28.11 16.97 -3.90
CA ALA A 478 -27.15 16.49 -2.92
C ALA A 478 -26.76 15.03 -3.18
N GLU A 479 -25.58 14.66 -2.68
CA GLU A 479 -25.12 13.27 -2.62
C GLU A 479 -24.77 12.92 -1.17
N ASN A 480 -25.42 11.91 -0.61
CA ASN A 480 -25.22 11.39 0.74
C ASN A 480 -24.41 10.08 0.66
N TYR A 481 -23.57 9.82 1.67
CA TYR A 481 -22.75 8.63 1.77
C TYR A 481 -22.88 8.00 3.16
N ILE A 482 -22.98 6.67 3.21
CA ILE A 482 -23.10 5.91 4.45
C ILE A 482 -22.06 4.80 4.44
N TYR A 483 -21.36 4.64 5.56
CA TYR A 483 -20.19 3.77 5.72
C TYR A 483 -20.46 2.64 6.72
N ASP A 484 -19.73 1.56 6.59
CA ASP A 484 -19.64 0.54 7.63
C ASP A 484 -18.75 0.98 8.79
N HIS A 485 -18.63 0.13 9.81
CA HIS A 485 -17.78 0.44 10.96
C HIS A 485 -16.29 0.60 10.61
N ALA A 486 -15.80 -0.10 9.57
CA ALA A 486 -14.41 -0.03 9.11
C ALA A 486 -14.13 1.19 8.22
N GLY A 487 -15.17 1.94 7.87
CA GLY A 487 -15.11 3.15 7.07
C GLY A 487 -15.27 2.94 5.57
N GLN A 488 -15.68 1.76 5.13
CA GLN A 488 -15.99 1.48 3.71
C GLN A 488 -17.39 1.96 3.35
N ARG A 489 -17.53 2.63 2.21
CA ARG A 489 -18.80 3.15 1.73
C ARG A 489 -19.70 2.00 1.30
N LEU A 490 -20.88 1.91 1.89
CA LEU A 490 -21.87 0.88 1.58
C LEU A 490 -23.14 1.44 0.93
N ARG A 491 -23.44 2.72 1.11
CA ARG A 491 -24.53 3.40 0.38
C ARG A 491 -24.06 4.75 -0.17
N LYS A 492 -24.53 5.06 -1.37
CA LYS A 492 -24.44 6.39 -1.99
C LYS A 492 -25.82 6.75 -2.53
N ILE A 493 -26.37 7.87 -2.09
CA ILE A 493 -27.71 8.32 -2.49
C ILE A 493 -27.59 9.70 -3.09
N ARG A 494 -27.99 9.85 -4.34
CA ARG A 494 -27.99 11.12 -5.06
C ARG A 494 -29.41 11.59 -5.32
N THR A 495 -29.70 12.81 -4.89
CA THR A 495 -31.01 13.44 -5.05
C THR A 495 -30.89 14.68 -5.93
N ILE A 496 -31.73 14.76 -6.97
CA ILE A 496 -31.73 15.87 -7.93
C ILE A 496 -33.15 16.38 -8.14
N LEU A 497 -33.34 17.69 -8.08
CA LEU A 497 -34.59 18.35 -8.41
C LEU A 497 -34.65 18.65 -9.92
N VAL A 498 -35.57 17.98 -10.64
CA VAL A 498 -35.84 18.20 -12.06
C VAL A 498 -37.24 18.81 -12.23
N GLY A 499 -37.30 20.13 -12.46
CA GLY A 499 -38.55 20.87 -12.47
C GLY A 499 -39.18 20.93 -11.07
N ARG A 500 -40.22 20.12 -10.83
CA ARG A 500 -40.84 19.93 -9.49
C ARG A 500 -40.73 18.50 -8.96
N LEU A 501 -40.07 17.61 -9.71
CA LEU A 501 -39.93 16.19 -9.36
C LEU A 501 -38.55 15.94 -8.76
N ILE A 502 -38.52 15.19 -7.66
CA ILE A 502 -37.28 14.70 -7.07
C ILE A 502 -36.93 13.37 -7.74
N ARG A 503 -35.72 13.27 -8.28
CA ARG A 503 -35.15 12.02 -8.77
C ARG A 503 -34.08 11.54 -7.79
N SER A 504 -34.16 10.28 -7.40
CA SER A 504 -33.17 9.63 -6.54
C SER A 504 -32.43 8.55 -7.32
N HIS A 505 -31.14 8.44 -7.07
CA HIS A 505 -30.28 7.38 -7.54
C HIS A 505 -29.54 6.81 -6.34
N GLU A 506 -29.78 5.54 -6.01
CA GLU A 506 -29.11 4.86 -4.91
C GLU A 506 -28.12 3.82 -5.47
N VAL A 507 -26.95 3.75 -4.86
CA VAL A 507 -25.97 2.68 -5.07
C VAL A 507 -25.72 1.98 -3.74
N ARG A 508 -25.91 0.67 -3.71
CA ARG A 508 -25.55 -0.20 -2.59
C ARG A 508 -24.31 -1.01 -2.96
N TYR A 509 -23.27 -0.91 -2.15
CA TYR A 509 -22.04 -1.68 -2.34
C TYR A 509 -22.09 -2.90 -1.42
N LEU A 510 -22.07 -4.07 -2.03
CA LEU A 510 -22.09 -5.37 -1.37
C LEU A 510 -20.86 -6.18 -1.81
N GLN A 511 -20.58 -7.28 -1.11
CA GLN A 511 -19.43 -8.10 -1.47
C GLN A 511 -19.63 -8.76 -2.84
N GLY A 512 -18.85 -8.30 -3.84
CA GLY A 512 -18.89 -8.79 -5.22
C GLY A 512 -20.00 -8.23 -6.10
N LEU A 513 -20.80 -7.29 -5.58
CA LEU A 513 -22.00 -6.78 -6.26
C LEU A 513 -22.24 -5.30 -5.92
N GLU A 514 -22.56 -4.50 -6.93
CA GLU A 514 -23.19 -3.19 -6.73
C GLU A 514 -24.63 -3.25 -7.24
N ILE A 515 -25.57 -2.71 -6.47
CA ILE A 515 -26.97 -2.54 -6.90
C ILE A 515 -27.21 -1.04 -7.09
N ARG A 516 -27.46 -0.65 -8.33
CA ARG A 516 -27.70 0.74 -8.74
C ARG A 516 -29.16 0.90 -9.11
N THR A 517 -29.91 1.59 -8.27
CA THR A 517 -31.35 1.77 -8.43
C THR A 517 -31.65 3.21 -8.81
N ASP A 518 -32.43 3.38 -9.87
CA ASP A 518 -33.06 4.65 -10.19
C ASP A 518 -34.59 4.48 -10.36
N ASN A 519 -35.25 5.56 -10.77
CA ASN A 519 -36.70 5.60 -10.92
C ASN A 519 -37.24 4.71 -12.07
N GLU A 520 -36.39 4.24 -12.98
CA GLU A 520 -36.77 3.54 -14.21
C GLU A 520 -36.18 2.12 -14.29
N LYS A 521 -34.98 1.91 -13.74
CA LYS A 521 -34.24 0.65 -13.81
C LYS A 521 -33.52 0.30 -12.52
N VAL A 522 -33.23 -0.99 -12.38
CA VAL A 522 -32.26 -1.52 -11.42
C VAL A 522 -31.11 -2.11 -12.23
N LEU A 523 -29.88 -1.81 -11.85
CA LEU A 523 -28.67 -2.30 -12.51
C LEU A 523 -27.80 -3.01 -11.48
N HIS A 524 -27.65 -4.31 -11.66
CA HIS A 524 -26.72 -5.14 -10.90
C HIS A 524 -25.37 -5.14 -11.63
N VAL A 525 -24.31 -4.75 -10.91
CA VAL A 525 -22.93 -4.69 -11.42
C VAL A 525 -22.09 -5.71 -10.68
N ILE A 526 -21.73 -6.79 -11.37
CA ILE A 526 -20.85 -7.83 -10.83
C ILE A 526 -19.43 -7.48 -11.24
N ASN A 527 -18.60 -7.16 -10.25
CA ASN A 527 -17.20 -6.77 -10.48
C ASN A 527 -16.30 -8.02 -10.41
N VAL A 528 -15.54 -8.26 -11.48
CA VAL A 528 -14.54 -9.32 -11.57
C VAL A 528 -13.18 -8.66 -11.83
N GLN A 529 -12.37 -8.57 -10.78
CA GLN A 529 -11.04 -7.95 -10.87
C GLN A 529 -10.02 -8.96 -11.39
N THR A 530 -9.21 -8.53 -12.36
CA THR A 530 -8.08 -9.33 -12.87
C THR A 530 -6.88 -8.41 -13.10
N GLU A 531 -5.68 -8.97 -13.24
CA GLU A 531 -4.44 -8.18 -13.27
C GLU A 531 -4.29 -7.27 -14.51
N LEU A 532 -4.68 -7.71 -15.71
CA LEU A 532 -4.49 -6.92 -16.95
C LEU A 532 -5.78 -6.30 -17.51
N CYS A 533 -6.95 -6.87 -17.19
CA CYS A 533 -8.24 -6.35 -17.66
C CYS A 533 -9.37 -6.69 -16.69
N ASN A 534 -10.02 -5.66 -16.13
CA ASN A 534 -11.16 -5.86 -15.24
C ASN A 534 -12.41 -6.16 -16.05
N VAL A 535 -13.28 -7.03 -15.55
CA VAL A 535 -14.55 -7.35 -16.22
C VAL A 535 -15.70 -6.94 -15.33
N ARG A 536 -16.68 -6.21 -15.90
CA ARG A 536 -17.94 -5.90 -15.24
C ARG A 536 -19.08 -6.55 -16.00
N VAL A 537 -19.91 -7.32 -15.29
CA VAL A 537 -21.15 -7.87 -15.84
C VAL A 537 -22.31 -7.02 -15.37
N LEU A 538 -23.08 -6.50 -16.31
CA LEU A 538 -24.19 -5.60 -16.09
C LEU A 538 -25.50 -6.33 -16.36
N LEU A 539 -26.25 -6.64 -15.31
CA LEU A 539 -27.63 -7.12 -15.43
C LEU A 539 -28.57 -5.92 -15.19
N GLN A 540 -29.21 -5.47 -16.25
CA GLN A 540 -30.15 -4.35 -16.21
C GLN A 540 -31.59 -4.88 -16.23
N GLU A 541 -32.37 -4.50 -15.23
CA GLU A 541 -33.79 -4.83 -15.10
C GLU A 541 -34.64 -3.57 -15.30
N ASN A 542 -35.52 -3.60 -16.30
CA ASN A 542 -36.41 -2.49 -16.61
C ASN A 542 -37.72 -2.62 -15.81
N ARG A 543 -37.96 -1.69 -14.88
CA ARG A 543 -39.13 -1.74 -13.98
C ARG A 543 -40.47 -1.54 -14.68
N ARG A 544 -40.48 -0.93 -15.87
CA ARG A 544 -41.72 -0.67 -16.63
C ARG A 544 -42.07 -1.78 -17.62
N GLN A 545 -41.05 -2.45 -18.16
CA GLN A 545 -41.22 -3.42 -19.25
C GLN A 545 -41.10 -4.87 -18.78
N ASP A 546 -40.66 -5.10 -17.53
CA ASP A 546 -40.44 -6.44 -16.97
C ASP A 546 -39.49 -7.28 -17.86
N THR A 547 -38.45 -6.62 -18.37
CA THR A 547 -37.41 -7.22 -19.22
C THR A 547 -36.06 -7.02 -18.58
N SER A 548 -35.20 -8.05 -18.66
CA SER A 548 -33.81 -7.98 -18.23
C SER A 548 -32.84 -8.16 -19.39
N THR A 549 -31.68 -7.50 -19.32
CA THR A 549 -30.59 -7.64 -20.30
C THR A 549 -29.25 -7.77 -19.58
N VAL A 550 -28.43 -8.72 -20.01
CA VAL A 550 -27.06 -8.91 -19.54
C VAL A 550 -26.08 -8.35 -20.57
N SER A 551 -25.09 -7.59 -20.13
CA SER A 551 -23.97 -7.14 -20.98
C SER A 551 -22.64 -7.21 -20.26
N TYR A 552 -21.57 -7.39 -21.02
CA TYR A 552 -20.21 -7.55 -20.49
C TYR A 552 -19.35 -6.35 -20.86
N ARG A 553 -18.57 -5.85 -19.89
CA ARG A 553 -17.67 -4.70 -20.06
C ARG A 553 -16.25 -5.12 -19.70
N TYR A 554 -15.39 -5.24 -20.70
CA TYR A 554 -13.98 -5.56 -20.52
C TYR A 554 -13.17 -4.25 -20.50
N ALA A 555 -12.66 -3.91 -19.32
CA ALA A 555 -11.99 -2.66 -19.01
C ALA A 555 -10.46 -2.83 -19.03
N LEU A 556 -9.83 -2.32 -20.10
CA LEU A 556 -8.38 -2.28 -20.24
C LEU A 556 -7.83 -1.09 -19.44
N SER A 557 -6.84 -1.36 -18.60
CA SER A 557 -6.29 -0.39 -17.66
C SER A 557 -4.84 -0.04 -17.98
N ASP A 558 -4.39 1.14 -17.53
CA ASP A 558 -2.97 1.50 -17.58
C ASP A 558 -2.20 1.02 -16.33
N GLN A 559 -0.93 1.39 -16.20
CA GLN A 559 -0.04 0.93 -15.14
C GLN A 559 -0.47 1.30 -13.71
N VAL A 560 -1.30 2.33 -13.54
CA VAL A 560 -1.86 2.71 -12.22
C VAL A 560 -3.30 2.21 -12.04
N GLY A 561 -3.81 1.43 -13.00
CA GLY A 561 -5.17 0.89 -12.98
C GLY A 561 -6.22 1.82 -13.63
N SER A 562 -5.83 2.88 -14.33
CA SER A 562 -6.79 3.79 -14.97
C SER A 562 -7.46 3.11 -16.16
N CYS A 563 -8.79 2.98 -16.12
CA CYS A 563 -9.57 2.35 -17.19
C CYS A 563 -9.56 3.21 -18.46
N SER A 564 -8.71 2.85 -19.41
CA SER A 564 -8.46 3.61 -20.64
C SER A 564 -9.40 3.21 -21.78
N LEU A 565 -9.80 1.94 -21.86
CA LEU A 565 -10.74 1.44 -22.86
C LEU A 565 -11.77 0.51 -22.21
N GLU A 566 -13.02 0.56 -22.67
CA GLU A 566 -14.04 -0.44 -22.39
C GLU A 566 -14.50 -1.12 -23.67
N LEU A 567 -14.53 -2.45 -23.66
CA LEU A 567 -14.96 -3.29 -24.78
C LEU A 567 -16.22 -4.09 -24.42
N ASP A 568 -17.05 -4.36 -25.43
CA ASP A 568 -18.24 -5.21 -25.29
C ASP A 568 -17.92 -6.71 -25.40
N GLU A 569 -18.96 -7.54 -25.33
CA GLU A 569 -18.89 -9.00 -25.45
C GLU A 569 -18.34 -9.50 -26.80
N GLY A 570 -18.35 -8.68 -27.84
CA GLY A 570 -17.76 -8.98 -29.15
C GLY A 570 -16.37 -8.37 -29.36
N GLY A 571 -15.79 -7.73 -28.33
CA GLY A 571 -14.53 -6.99 -28.42
C GLY A 571 -14.65 -5.67 -29.18
N GLY A 572 -15.85 -5.13 -29.36
CA GLY A 572 -16.13 -3.81 -29.91
C GLY A 572 -15.88 -2.69 -28.90
N LEU A 573 -15.34 -1.56 -29.34
CA LEU A 573 -15.06 -0.41 -28.46
C LEU A 573 -16.37 0.27 -28.01
N ILE A 574 -16.57 0.37 -26.70
CA ILE A 574 -17.66 1.14 -26.08
C ILE A 574 -17.18 2.56 -25.79
N SER A 575 -16.09 2.68 -25.03
CA SER A 575 -15.54 3.96 -24.59
C SER A 575 -14.01 3.94 -24.57
N GLU A 576 -13.41 5.08 -24.91
CA GLU A 576 -12.00 5.42 -24.74
C GLU A 576 -11.93 6.64 -23.81
N GLU A 577 -11.02 6.60 -22.85
CA GLU A 577 -10.80 7.68 -21.92
C GLU A 577 -9.30 7.88 -21.68
N VAL A 578 -8.85 9.13 -21.75
CA VAL A 578 -7.45 9.49 -21.46
C VAL A 578 -7.43 10.56 -20.38
N PHE A 579 -6.50 10.39 -19.44
CA PHE A 579 -6.38 11.22 -18.24
C PHE A 579 -5.15 12.12 -18.31
N TYR A 580 -5.28 13.32 -17.72
CA TYR A 580 -4.14 14.09 -17.24
C TYR A 580 -3.42 13.31 -16.13
N SER A 581 -2.15 13.66 -15.85
CA SER A 581 -1.32 12.91 -14.90
C SER A 581 -1.93 12.74 -13.51
N TYR A 582 -2.79 13.67 -13.08
CA TYR A 582 -3.42 13.66 -11.77
C TYR A 582 -4.91 13.27 -11.78
N GLY A 583 -5.42 12.72 -12.89
CA GLY A 583 -6.69 11.99 -12.92
C GLY A 583 -7.91 12.71 -13.47
N CYS A 584 -7.81 14.00 -13.81
CA CYS A 584 -8.85 14.65 -14.62
C CYS A 584 -8.89 14.05 -16.04
N THR A 585 -10.08 13.91 -16.60
CA THR A 585 -10.26 13.37 -17.96
C THR A 585 -9.88 14.41 -19.02
N ALA A 586 -8.89 14.09 -19.84
CA ALA A 586 -8.42 14.90 -20.97
C ALA A 586 -9.20 14.61 -22.26
N TRP A 587 -9.72 13.39 -22.40
CA TRP A 587 -10.49 12.93 -23.54
C TRP A 587 -11.46 11.83 -23.14
N TRP A 588 -12.67 11.85 -23.72
CA TRP A 588 -13.67 10.82 -23.53
C TRP A 588 -14.52 10.66 -24.79
N ALA A 589 -14.47 9.48 -25.41
CA ALA A 589 -15.13 9.23 -26.69
C ALA A 589 -15.53 7.76 -26.84
N GLY A 590 -16.32 7.44 -27.86
CA GLY A 590 -16.69 6.06 -28.14
C GLY A 590 -17.84 5.91 -29.12
N SER A 591 -18.33 4.67 -29.23
CA SER A 591 -19.38 4.30 -30.19
C SER A 591 -20.78 4.66 -29.72
N ASP A 592 -21.01 4.71 -28.40
CA ASP A 592 -22.34 4.88 -27.82
C ASP A 592 -22.27 5.61 -26.47
N LYS A 593 -22.82 6.83 -26.43
CA LYS A 593 -22.85 7.66 -25.22
C LYS A 593 -23.66 7.03 -24.08
N ILE A 594 -24.74 6.33 -24.41
CA ILE A 594 -25.62 5.72 -23.40
C ILE A 594 -24.85 4.59 -22.71
N LYS A 595 -24.24 3.69 -23.49
CA LYS A 595 -23.40 2.62 -22.94
C LYS A 595 -22.20 3.17 -22.16
N ALA A 596 -21.54 4.21 -22.66
CA ALA A 596 -20.40 4.83 -21.98
C ALA A 596 -20.79 5.53 -20.68
N SER A 597 -22.05 5.96 -20.52
CA SER A 597 -22.52 6.65 -19.32
C SER A 597 -22.66 5.72 -18.11
N ASP A 598 -22.72 4.40 -18.32
CA ASP A 598 -22.68 3.41 -17.23
C ASP A 598 -21.25 3.24 -16.64
N LYS A 599 -20.22 3.85 -17.26
CA LYS A 599 -18.83 3.79 -16.78
C LYS A 599 -18.63 4.61 -15.50
N THR A 600 -18.42 3.90 -14.40
CA THR A 600 -18.19 4.47 -13.07
C THR A 600 -16.71 4.46 -12.65
N MET A 601 -16.03 3.33 -12.83
CA MET A 601 -14.60 3.16 -12.57
C MET A 601 -13.75 3.82 -13.65
N ARG A 602 -12.85 4.73 -13.27
CA ARG A 602 -12.07 5.57 -14.21
C ARG A 602 -10.59 5.61 -13.82
N TYR A 603 -10.11 6.74 -13.30
CA TYR A 603 -8.71 6.94 -12.92
C TYR A 603 -8.30 6.05 -11.74
N SER A 604 -7.13 5.42 -11.84
CA SER A 604 -6.58 4.49 -10.84
C SER A 604 -7.55 3.41 -10.36
N GLY A 605 -8.47 2.98 -11.23
CA GLY A 605 -9.49 2.00 -10.90
C GLY A 605 -10.44 2.46 -9.78
N LYS A 606 -10.65 3.78 -9.63
CA LYS A 606 -11.56 4.36 -8.63
C LYS A 606 -12.82 4.89 -9.26
N GLU A 607 -13.90 4.86 -8.47
CA GLU A 607 -15.19 5.40 -8.88
C GLU A 607 -15.13 6.93 -8.88
N LEU A 608 -15.57 7.54 -9.99
CA LEU A 608 -15.81 8.97 -10.08
C LEU A 608 -17.27 9.25 -9.71
N ASP A 609 -17.47 9.98 -8.62
CA ASP A 609 -18.80 10.37 -8.17
C ASP A 609 -19.38 11.54 -8.97
N ALA A 610 -20.68 11.80 -8.85
CA ALA A 610 -21.33 12.89 -9.58
C ALA A 610 -20.88 14.29 -9.12
N THR A 611 -20.19 14.36 -7.98
CA THR A 611 -19.51 15.54 -7.44
C THR A 611 -18.18 15.84 -8.14
N GLY A 612 -17.68 14.89 -8.93
CA GLY A 612 -16.33 14.91 -9.52
C GLY A 612 -15.26 14.35 -8.59
N LEU A 613 -15.60 14.01 -7.34
CA LEU A 613 -14.64 13.42 -6.41
C LEU A 613 -14.37 11.95 -6.78
N TYR A 614 -13.12 11.52 -6.62
CA TYR A 614 -12.79 10.10 -6.66
C TYR A 614 -12.85 9.51 -5.25
N TYR A 615 -13.61 8.41 -5.09
CA TYR A 615 -13.66 7.67 -3.83
C TYR A 615 -12.54 6.61 -3.79
N PHE A 616 -11.62 6.73 -2.83
CA PHE A 616 -10.48 5.83 -2.70
C PHE A 616 -10.62 4.80 -1.56
N GLY A 617 -11.72 4.80 -0.81
CA GLY A 617 -11.90 3.98 0.39
C GLY A 617 -11.96 4.85 1.63
N MET A 618 -10.80 5.25 2.16
CA MET A 618 -10.73 6.06 3.38
C MET A 618 -10.79 7.57 3.14
N ARG A 619 -10.55 8.01 1.90
CA ARG A 619 -10.54 9.44 1.53
C ARG A 619 -11.16 9.70 0.16
N TYR A 620 -11.55 10.95 -0.04
CA TYR A 620 -11.95 11.49 -1.33
C TYR A 620 -10.81 12.31 -1.93
N TYR A 621 -10.53 12.08 -3.21
CA TYR A 621 -9.48 12.77 -3.95
C TYR A 621 -10.05 13.80 -4.92
N VAL A 622 -9.44 14.99 -4.95
CA VAL A 622 -9.83 16.08 -5.84
C VAL A 622 -8.85 16.21 -7.00
N ALA A 623 -9.17 15.57 -8.11
CA ALA A 623 -8.28 15.46 -9.27
C ALA A 623 -7.89 16.80 -9.91
N TRP A 624 -8.71 17.86 -9.78
CA TRP A 624 -8.37 19.20 -10.30
C TRP A 624 -7.61 20.09 -9.32
N TRP A 625 -7.31 19.60 -8.11
CA TRP A 625 -6.45 20.27 -7.12
C TRP A 625 -5.18 19.48 -6.79
N HIS A 626 -5.08 18.23 -7.27
CA HIS A 626 -3.97 17.31 -7.03
C HIS A 626 -3.75 17.01 -5.54
N ARG A 627 -4.83 16.94 -4.76
CA ARG A 627 -4.76 16.70 -3.31
C ARG A 627 -6.00 16.02 -2.75
N TRP A 628 -5.82 15.42 -1.57
CA TRP A 628 -6.90 14.82 -0.78
C TRP A 628 -7.81 15.89 -0.16
N LEU A 629 -9.08 15.53 0.04
CA LEU A 629 -10.10 16.41 0.63
C LEU A 629 -10.00 16.51 2.16
N SER A 630 -9.46 15.47 2.81
CA SER A 630 -9.21 15.34 4.24
C SER A 630 -7.76 14.88 4.49
N PRO A 631 -7.22 15.11 5.71
CA PRO A 631 -5.90 14.60 6.08
C PRO A 631 -5.89 13.07 6.10
N ASP A 632 -4.71 12.49 5.95
CA ASP A 632 -4.49 11.05 6.03
C ASP A 632 -4.90 10.48 7.40
N PRO A 633 -5.89 9.57 7.48
CA PRO A 633 -6.31 8.98 8.74
C PRO A 633 -5.25 8.03 9.32
N ALA A 634 -4.28 7.56 8.53
CA ALA A 634 -3.15 6.80 9.03
C ALA A 634 -2.02 7.70 9.59
N GLY A 635 -2.19 9.03 9.54
CA GLY A 635 -1.21 9.99 10.02
C GLY A 635 0.01 10.12 9.12
N ALA A 636 1.17 10.44 9.71
CA ALA A 636 2.38 10.78 8.96
C ALA A 636 3.15 9.57 8.37
N ILE A 637 2.46 8.49 7.97
CA ILE A 637 3.07 7.27 7.39
C ILE A 637 3.74 7.57 6.04
N ASP A 638 3.09 8.35 5.16
CA ASP A 638 3.67 8.78 3.89
C ASP A 638 4.35 10.17 3.98
N GLY A 639 4.80 10.54 5.19
CA GLY A 639 5.45 11.81 5.48
C GLY A 639 4.52 12.84 6.12
N SER A 640 5.07 14.02 6.41
CA SER A 640 4.44 15.06 7.23
C SER A 640 3.36 15.90 6.54
N ASN A 641 3.11 15.69 5.23
CA ASN A 641 2.07 16.40 4.49
C ASN A 641 0.88 15.46 4.27
N LEU A 642 -0.17 15.66 5.08
CA LEU A 642 -1.30 14.74 5.14
C LEU A 642 -2.30 14.88 3.97
N TYR A 643 -2.11 15.87 3.09
CA TYR A 643 -2.98 16.10 1.91
C TYR A 643 -2.32 15.74 0.58
N ARG A 644 -1.05 15.29 0.61
CA ARG A 644 -0.26 15.04 -0.59
C ARG A 644 -0.73 13.78 -1.32
N MET A 645 -0.98 13.90 -2.62
CA MET A 645 -1.35 12.77 -3.47
C MET A 645 -0.11 12.00 -3.92
N VAL A 646 0.04 10.75 -3.48
CA VAL A 646 1.06 9.76 -3.89
C VAL A 646 2.46 10.36 -4.16
N ARG A 647 2.98 11.09 -3.17
CA ARG A 647 4.31 11.74 -3.22
C ARG A 647 4.53 12.72 -4.38
N ASN A 648 3.46 13.28 -4.94
CA ASN A 648 3.48 14.10 -6.15
C ASN A 648 4.03 13.36 -7.38
N ASN A 649 3.85 12.03 -7.45
CA ASN A 649 4.26 11.21 -8.59
C ASN A 649 3.17 10.20 -8.96
N SER A 650 2.05 10.73 -9.45
CA SER A 650 0.83 10.00 -9.79
C SER A 650 0.89 9.16 -11.06
N VAL A 651 2.04 9.16 -11.75
CA VAL A 651 2.30 8.31 -12.91
C VAL A 651 2.97 7.00 -12.50
N THR A 652 3.84 7.06 -11.47
CA THR A 652 4.63 5.92 -10.98
C THR A 652 4.03 5.28 -9.73
N PHE A 653 3.16 6.02 -9.01
CA PHE A 653 2.52 5.55 -7.79
C PHE A 653 1.01 5.68 -7.88
N PHE A 654 0.31 4.77 -7.22
CA PHE A 654 -1.14 4.81 -7.02
C PHE A 654 -1.45 4.58 -5.54
N ASP A 655 -2.67 4.88 -5.11
CA ASP A 655 -3.13 4.62 -3.74
C ASP A 655 -4.33 3.67 -3.80
N GLY A 656 -4.24 2.54 -3.11
CA GLY A 656 -5.27 1.49 -3.14
C GLY A 656 -6.45 1.78 -2.22
N GLU A 657 -6.23 2.50 -1.12
CA GLU A 657 -7.25 2.68 -0.05
C GLU A 657 -7.38 4.15 0.40
N GLY A 658 -6.61 5.04 -0.22
CA GLY A 658 -6.48 6.42 0.21
C GLY A 658 -5.65 6.53 1.49
N LEU A 659 -4.62 5.71 1.67
CA LEU A 659 -3.76 5.67 2.86
C LEU A 659 -2.27 5.76 2.54
N SER A 660 -1.78 4.98 1.58
CA SER A 660 -0.35 4.89 1.31
C SER A 660 -0.09 4.60 -0.17
N PRO A 661 0.93 5.24 -0.77
CA PRO A 661 1.29 5.01 -2.15
C PRO A 661 1.93 3.64 -2.36
N THR A 662 1.42 2.93 -3.35
CA THR A 662 2.01 1.72 -3.93
C THR A 662 2.75 2.09 -5.21
N ASN A 663 3.99 1.61 -5.35
CA ASN A 663 4.79 1.81 -6.56
C ASN A 663 4.37 0.80 -7.63
N VAL A 664 4.08 1.23 -8.85
CA VAL A 664 3.73 0.34 -9.97
C VAL A 664 4.86 -0.61 -10.35
N ASN A 665 6.11 -0.22 -10.06
CA ASN A 665 7.30 -1.04 -10.27
C ASN A 665 7.67 -1.88 -9.05
N GLY A 666 6.95 -1.72 -7.94
CA GLY A 666 7.07 -2.64 -6.83
C GLY A 666 6.53 -3.98 -7.29
N GLY A 667 7.39 -4.85 -7.83
CA GLY A 667 7.13 -6.29 -7.71
C GLY A 667 6.77 -6.55 -6.26
N SER A 668 5.80 -7.42 -6.01
CA SER A 668 5.36 -7.76 -4.65
C SER A 668 6.61 -7.81 -3.76
N LYS A 669 6.76 -6.84 -2.86
CA LYS A 669 7.70 -7.00 -1.75
C LYS A 669 7.04 -8.08 -0.93
N GLY A 670 7.21 -9.33 -1.34
CA GLY A 670 6.53 -10.44 -0.71
C GLY A 670 6.91 -10.42 0.75
N ASP A 671 5.90 -10.66 1.57
CA ASP A 671 5.92 -10.80 3.03
C ASP A 671 6.91 -11.86 3.58
N TYR A 672 7.78 -12.45 2.74
CA TYR A 672 8.67 -13.54 3.08
C TYR A 672 7.94 -14.74 3.71
N ALA A 673 6.65 -14.96 3.42
CA ALA A 673 5.85 -16.00 4.06
C ALA A 673 6.46 -17.42 3.93
N ALA A 674 7.01 -17.79 2.77
CA ALA A 674 7.70 -19.09 2.64
C ALA A 674 9.01 -19.15 3.43
N LEU A 675 9.74 -18.04 3.53
CA LEU A 675 10.93 -17.97 4.38
C LEU A 675 10.51 -18.20 5.83
N VAL A 676 9.48 -17.47 6.30
CA VAL A 676 8.94 -17.57 7.65
C VAL A 676 8.45 -18.98 7.97
N SER A 677 7.68 -19.61 7.07
CA SER A 677 7.18 -20.98 7.27
C SER A 677 8.29 -22.04 7.29
N SER A 678 9.41 -21.78 6.60
CA SER A 678 10.56 -22.68 6.57
C SER A 678 11.56 -22.48 7.73
N PHE A 679 11.46 -21.35 8.45
CA PHE A 679 12.42 -20.93 9.48
C PHE A 679 12.14 -21.62 10.81
N GLU A 680 13.16 -22.24 11.40
CA GLU A 680 13.07 -22.92 12.69
C GLU A 680 13.98 -22.27 13.74
N ALA A 681 13.66 -22.47 15.01
CA ALA A 681 14.52 -22.04 16.11
C ALA A 681 15.94 -22.63 15.96
N GLY A 682 16.94 -21.75 15.91
CA GLY A 682 18.34 -22.11 15.74
C GLY A 682 18.88 -21.98 14.31
N ASP A 683 18.06 -21.59 13.34
CA ASP A 683 18.49 -21.23 11.98
C ASP A 683 19.19 -19.85 11.95
N ILE A 684 19.70 -19.44 10.78
CA ILE A 684 20.31 -18.12 10.57
C ILE A 684 19.84 -17.55 9.24
N LEU A 685 19.48 -16.27 9.25
CA LEU A 685 19.19 -15.48 8.07
C LEU A 685 20.40 -14.66 7.59
N PHE A 686 20.66 -14.73 6.29
CA PHE A 686 21.59 -13.90 5.53
C PHE A 686 20.83 -13.10 4.46
N GLY A 687 21.41 -11.99 4.01
CA GLY A 687 20.85 -11.19 2.92
C GLY A 687 21.53 -9.83 2.84
N LEU A 688 21.22 -9.06 1.79
CA LEU A 688 21.54 -7.63 1.78
C LEU A 688 20.70 -6.93 2.86
N ARG A 689 21.12 -5.74 3.30
CA ARG A 689 20.51 -5.04 4.43
C ARG A 689 18.99 -4.91 4.29
N GLU A 690 18.51 -4.31 3.21
CA GLU A 690 17.07 -4.08 3.02
C GLU A 690 16.26 -5.40 2.94
N PRO A 691 16.59 -6.38 2.07
CA PRO A 691 15.93 -7.69 2.04
C PRO A 691 15.93 -8.43 3.38
N ARG A 692 17.08 -8.45 4.05
CA ARG A 692 17.25 -9.12 5.34
C ARG A 692 16.42 -8.44 6.42
N ASP A 693 16.39 -7.11 6.46
CA ASP A 693 15.62 -6.36 7.46
C ASP A 693 14.11 -6.58 7.24
N SER A 694 13.65 -6.67 5.98
CA SER A 694 12.27 -7.06 5.66
C SER A 694 11.94 -8.50 6.09
N ALA A 695 12.81 -9.47 5.81
CA ALA A 695 12.63 -10.85 6.24
C ALA A 695 12.69 -11.00 7.77
N LEU A 696 13.54 -10.24 8.47
CA LEU A 696 13.57 -10.19 9.94
C LEU A 696 12.28 -9.62 10.52
N LYS A 697 11.67 -8.62 9.88
CA LYS A 697 10.36 -8.09 10.28
C LYS A 697 9.28 -9.16 10.19
N ALA A 698 9.22 -9.88 9.07
CA ALA A 698 8.28 -10.98 8.88
C ALA A 698 8.49 -12.12 9.90
N LEU A 699 9.75 -12.49 10.19
CA LEU A 699 10.09 -13.45 11.24
C LEU A 699 9.65 -12.98 12.64
N ALA A 700 9.79 -11.69 12.94
CA ALA A 700 9.39 -11.11 14.22
C ALA A 700 7.86 -11.15 14.42
N GLU A 701 7.09 -10.92 13.35
CA GLU A 701 5.63 -11.05 13.32
C GLU A 701 5.20 -12.49 13.59
N ALA A 702 5.95 -13.48 13.09
CA ALA A 702 5.75 -14.90 13.39
C ALA A 702 6.30 -15.38 14.75
N GLY A 703 6.78 -14.46 15.60
CA GLY A 703 7.23 -14.75 16.95
C GLY A 703 8.75 -15.01 17.11
N PHE A 704 9.52 -15.00 16.03
CA PHE A 704 10.99 -15.09 16.07
C PHE A 704 11.60 -13.70 16.30
N LYS A 705 11.61 -13.24 17.55
CA LYS A 705 12.10 -11.90 17.92
C LYS A 705 13.60 -11.89 18.18
N GLU A 706 14.32 -10.88 17.70
CA GLU A 706 15.75 -10.69 18.02
C GLU A 706 15.97 -10.30 19.50
N PHE A 707 14.94 -9.74 20.15
CA PHE A 707 14.94 -9.38 21.57
C PHE A 707 13.75 -10.01 22.30
N SER A 708 14.00 -10.64 23.44
CA SER A 708 12.95 -11.13 24.35
C SER A 708 12.71 -10.14 25.49
N ARG A 709 11.45 -9.72 25.70
CA ARG A 709 11.00 -9.10 26.95
C ARG A 709 10.32 -10.19 27.79
N LEU A 710 10.82 -10.46 28.98
CA LEU A 710 10.09 -11.26 29.98
C LEU A 710 9.71 -10.34 31.16
N PRO A 711 8.43 -10.32 31.59
CA PRO A 711 8.06 -9.72 32.86
C PRO A 711 8.32 -10.73 33.98
N LEU A 712 9.22 -10.40 34.91
CA LEU A 712 9.37 -11.16 36.16
C LEU A 712 8.77 -10.35 37.32
N TRP A 713 7.64 -10.84 37.82
CA TRP A 713 7.05 -10.38 39.07
C TRP A 713 7.57 -11.25 40.21
N LYS A 714 8.39 -10.69 41.08
CA LYS A 714 8.72 -11.28 42.38
C LYS A 714 8.70 -10.20 43.45
N GLU A 715 7.81 -10.35 44.44
CA GLU A 715 7.80 -9.59 45.70
C GLU A 715 7.64 -8.05 45.58
N GLY A 716 6.76 -7.58 44.68
CA GLY A 716 6.13 -6.26 44.84
C GLY A 716 7.01 -5.01 44.69
N ILE A 717 8.21 -5.12 44.10
CA ILE A 717 9.07 -3.96 43.80
C ILE A 717 9.46 -3.97 42.31
N PRO A 718 9.23 -2.88 41.55
CA PRO A 718 9.70 -2.77 40.18
C PRO A 718 11.21 -2.49 40.18
N ARG A 719 12.03 -3.51 39.92
CA ARG A 719 13.44 -3.29 39.53
C ARG A 719 13.50 -3.18 38.01
N LEU A 720 13.88 -2.00 37.51
CA LEU A 720 14.27 -1.81 36.12
C LEU A 720 15.66 -2.43 35.89
N LEU A 721 15.74 -3.76 35.88
CA LEU A 721 16.92 -4.48 35.42
C LEU A 721 16.71 -4.81 33.94
N TRP A 722 17.60 -4.30 33.09
CA TRP A 722 17.73 -4.80 31.72
C TRP A 722 18.10 -6.29 31.79
N GLU A 723 17.12 -7.18 31.72
CA GLU A 723 17.38 -8.59 31.50
C GLU A 723 17.78 -8.79 30.04
N LYS A 724 19.09 -8.71 29.82
CA LYS A 724 19.88 -9.63 29.00
C LYS A 724 19.06 -10.52 28.04
N LYS A 725 19.06 -10.18 26.74
CA LYS A 725 19.87 -10.86 25.70
C LYS A 725 19.25 -10.90 24.29
N ARG A 726 20.11 -10.95 23.27
CA ARG A 726 19.75 -11.15 21.86
C ARG A 726 19.48 -12.62 21.54
N ASN A 727 18.47 -12.90 20.71
CA ASN A 727 18.33 -14.18 20.01
C ASN A 727 19.26 -14.19 18.80
N VAL A 728 19.78 -15.37 18.45
CA VAL A 728 20.69 -15.51 17.30
C VAL A 728 19.87 -15.82 16.05
N LEU A 729 19.41 -14.76 15.37
CA LEU A 729 18.65 -14.86 14.11
C LEU A 729 19.52 -14.51 12.89
N LYS A 730 20.55 -13.69 13.06
CA LYS A 730 21.57 -13.39 12.04
C LYS A 730 22.95 -13.80 12.54
N GLN A 731 23.86 -14.02 11.60
CA GLN A 731 25.21 -14.47 11.94
C GLN A 731 25.94 -13.50 12.88
N ASN A 732 25.77 -12.19 12.66
CA ASN A 732 26.50 -11.18 13.40
C ASN A 732 26.25 -11.28 14.91
N ASP A 733 25.05 -11.72 15.34
CA ASP A 733 24.73 -11.91 16.76
C ASP A 733 25.62 -12.97 17.40
N LEU A 734 25.89 -14.06 16.66
CA LEU A 734 26.74 -15.14 17.13
C LEU A 734 28.22 -14.72 17.16
N THR A 735 28.65 -13.94 16.16
CA THR A 735 30.02 -13.44 16.14
C THR A 735 30.27 -12.37 17.20
N ASP A 736 29.34 -11.43 17.38
CA ASP A 736 29.50 -10.35 18.36
C ASP A 736 29.41 -10.87 19.79
N ALA A 737 28.65 -11.95 20.03
CA ALA A 737 28.64 -12.59 21.34
C ALA A 737 29.97 -13.26 21.71
N ALA A 738 30.70 -13.81 20.74
CA ALA A 738 32.02 -14.40 20.98
C ALA A 738 33.14 -13.34 21.04
N PHE A 739 32.93 -12.17 20.41
CA PHE A 739 33.92 -11.10 20.25
C PHE A 739 33.31 -9.74 20.59
N GLY A 740 33.83 -9.08 21.63
CA GLY A 740 33.35 -7.76 22.05
C GLY A 740 33.22 -6.74 20.90
N PRO A 741 32.31 -5.74 21.01
CA PRO A 741 31.85 -4.90 19.91
C PRO A 741 32.94 -4.03 19.26
N THR A 742 34.04 -3.74 19.95
CA THR A 742 35.17 -2.95 19.44
C THR A 742 36.17 -3.80 18.64
N VAL A 743 36.73 -3.21 17.58
CA VAL A 743 37.74 -3.78 16.64
C VAL A 743 39.10 -4.08 17.32
N THR A 744 39.15 -4.12 18.65
CA THR A 744 40.33 -4.52 19.42
C THR A 744 40.59 -6.01 19.25
N ALA A 745 41.57 -6.33 18.41
CA ALA A 745 42.03 -7.70 18.15
C ALA A 745 42.43 -8.40 19.46
N GLY A 746 41.88 -9.60 19.71
CA GLY A 746 42.33 -10.50 20.78
C GLY A 746 41.46 -10.58 22.04
N ILE A 747 40.34 -9.83 22.14
CA ILE A 747 39.42 -9.93 23.29
C ILE A 747 38.32 -10.95 22.98
N TYR A 748 38.38 -12.10 23.65
CA TYR A 748 37.30 -13.08 23.67
C TYR A 748 36.33 -12.75 24.81
N ASN A 749 35.04 -12.87 24.54
CA ASN A 749 34.07 -12.88 25.62
C ASN A 749 34.24 -14.19 26.43
N THR A 750 34.33 -14.08 27.76
CA THR A 750 34.33 -15.25 28.64
C THR A 750 32.99 -15.98 28.55
N ASP A 751 32.92 -17.24 29.01
CA ASP A 751 31.65 -17.96 29.04
C ASP A 751 30.61 -17.20 29.88
N GLU A 752 31.06 -16.55 30.96
CA GLU A 752 30.24 -15.68 31.78
C GLU A 752 29.72 -14.51 30.96
N GLN A 753 30.57 -13.83 30.18
CA GLN A 753 30.16 -12.72 29.31
C GLN A 753 29.17 -13.17 28.21
N ILE A 754 29.39 -14.32 27.58
CA ILE A 754 28.43 -14.89 26.61
C ILE A 754 27.10 -15.22 27.31
N LYS A 755 27.16 -15.85 28.49
CA LYS A 755 26.01 -16.07 29.37
C LYS A 755 25.43 -14.76 29.90
N THR A 756 26.06 -13.62 29.70
CA THR A 756 25.48 -12.30 29.97
C THR A 756 24.84 -11.68 28.73
N GLU A 757 25.26 -12.01 27.50
CA GLU A 757 24.88 -11.27 26.28
C GLU A 757 23.93 -12.02 25.32
N LEU A 758 23.94 -13.37 25.29
CA LEU A 758 22.98 -14.18 24.51
C LEU A 758 21.96 -15.03 25.29
N VAL A 759 20.71 -15.09 24.81
CA VAL A 759 19.65 -15.98 25.34
C VAL A 759 20.10 -17.41 25.11
N ASP A 760 20.53 -17.69 23.88
CA ASP A 760 21.17 -18.93 23.45
C ASP A 760 22.69 -18.90 23.77
N ALA A 761 23.01 -18.81 25.06
CA ALA A 761 24.40 -18.77 25.53
C ALA A 761 25.16 -20.07 25.19
N VAL A 762 24.46 -21.20 25.13
CA VAL A 762 25.02 -22.50 24.76
C VAL A 762 25.57 -22.45 23.33
N ARG A 763 24.78 -21.94 22.38
CA ARG A 763 25.24 -21.77 21.00
C ARG A 763 26.39 -20.77 20.89
N GLY A 764 26.38 -19.69 21.66
CA GLY A 764 27.47 -18.72 21.71
C GLY A 764 28.80 -19.32 22.18
N ILE A 765 28.77 -20.12 23.25
CA ILE A 765 29.95 -20.81 23.80
C ILE A 765 30.47 -21.85 22.79
N ALA A 766 29.58 -22.66 22.23
CA ALA A 766 29.94 -23.65 21.21
C ALA A 766 30.55 -23.00 19.95
N TYR A 767 30.05 -21.83 19.54
CA TYR A 767 30.65 -21.07 18.45
C TYR A 767 32.05 -20.56 18.80
N LYS A 768 32.25 -20.06 20.03
CA LYS A 768 33.58 -19.64 20.50
C LYS A 768 34.57 -20.80 20.44
N GLU A 769 34.22 -21.98 20.96
CA GLU A 769 35.05 -23.19 20.92
C GLU A 769 35.39 -23.63 19.50
N PHE A 770 34.37 -23.63 18.63
CA PHE A 770 34.55 -23.91 17.21
C PHE A 770 35.50 -22.91 16.54
N ALA A 771 35.28 -21.61 16.76
CA ALA A 771 36.06 -20.55 16.15
C ALA A 771 37.55 -20.63 16.55
N MET A 772 37.86 -20.99 17.80
CA MET A 772 39.24 -21.14 18.29
C MET A 772 40.05 -22.24 17.56
N THR A 773 39.37 -23.25 17.00
CA THR A 773 40.03 -24.39 16.33
C THR A 773 39.94 -24.34 14.80
N ASN A 774 39.21 -23.36 14.24
CA ASN A 774 38.92 -23.24 12.82
C ASN A 774 39.97 -22.39 12.06
N ARG A 775 40.43 -22.87 10.89
CA ARG A 775 41.47 -22.20 10.08
C ARG A 775 41.09 -20.80 9.57
N TYR A 776 39.80 -20.49 9.42
CA TYR A 776 39.37 -19.20 8.86
C TYR A 776 39.41 -18.07 9.89
N PHE A 777 39.74 -18.40 11.14
CA PHE A 777 39.60 -17.51 12.27
C PHE A 777 40.92 -16.84 12.71
N GLN A 778 42.08 -17.46 12.44
CA GLN A 778 43.39 -16.88 12.76
C GLN A 778 44.13 -16.34 11.52
N LYS A 779 44.75 -15.17 11.66
CA LYS A 779 45.72 -14.64 10.70
C LYS A 779 47.09 -14.57 11.38
N ASP A 780 48.06 -15.34 10.88
CA ASP A 780 49.47 -15.21 11.28
C ASP A 780 50.11 -14.09 10.45
N GLU A 781 49.78 -12.83 10.74
CA GLU A 781 50.45 -11.68 10.10
C GLU A 781 50.73 -10.56 11.12
N LYS A 782 51.93 -9.97 10.99
CA LYS A 782 52.32 -8.70 11.59
C LYS A 782 51.39 -7.60 11.08
N GLY A 783 50.36 -7.27 11.84
CA GLY A 783 49.43 -6.18 11.50
C GLY A 783 49.97 -4.83 11.97
N THR A 784 50.03 -3.85 11.08
CA THR A 784 50.10 -2.43 11.44
C THR A 784 48.69 -1.93 11.74
N GLY A 785 48.37 -1.75 13.02
CA GLY A 785 47.25 -0.88 13.41
C GLY A 785 47.69 0.58 13.31
N ASN A 786 46.75 1.53 13.25
CA ASN A 786 47.03 2.96 13.04
C ASN A 786 47.98 3.62 14.08
N PHE A 787 48.44 2.91 15.13
CA PHE A 787 49.41 3.47 16.08
C PHE A 787 50.53 2.54 16.61
N PHE A 788 50.55 1.20 16.39
CA PHE A 788 51.72 0.33 16.74
C PHE A 788 51.75 -0.98 15.92
N GLN A 789 52.94 -1.59 15.78
CA GLN A 789 53.11 -2.96 15.30
C GLN A 789 52.66 -3.95 16.37
N ILE A 790 51.67 -4.79 16.06
CA ILE A 790 51.18 -5.84 16.97
C ILE A 790 51.84 -7.16 16.55
N ASN A 791 52.77 -7.67 17.38
CA ASN A 791 53.51 -8.93 17.17
C ASN A 791 52.84 -10.14 17.86
N VAL A 792 51.51 -10.12 18.03
CA VAL A 792 50.74 -11.26 18.54
C VAL A 792 49.80 -11.79 17.45
N PRO A 793 49.50 -13.11 17.44
CA PRO A 793 48.51 -13.67 16.54
C PRO A 793 47.18 -12.92 16.66
N MET A 794 46.65 -12.44 15.54
CA MET A 794 45.37 -11.72 15.52
C MET A 794 44.26 -12.62 14.99
N TRP A 795 43.13 -12.55 15.68
CA TRP A 795 41.90 -13.26 15.31
C TRP A 795 41.02 -12.34 14.45
N ARG A 796 40.56 -12.83 13.30
CA ARG A 796 39.74 -12.06 12.36
C ARG A 796 38.29 -12.51 12.43
N ARG A 797 37.38 -11.56 12.66
CA ARG A 797 35.93 -11.80 12.49
C ARG A 797 35.70 -12.38 11.08
N SER A 798 35.09 -13.56 11.00
CA SER A 798 34.94 -14.30 9.74
C SER A 798 33.52 -14.83 9.60
N SER A 799 32.78 -14.20 8.69
CA SER A 799 31.45 -14.64 8.25
C SER A 799 31.44 -16.09 7.73
N LYS A 800 32.57 -16.57 7.20
CA LYS A 800 32.71 -17.96 6.72
C LYS A 800 32.78 -18.98 7.85
N ALA A 801 33.34 -18.61 9.01
CA ALA A 801 33.42 -19.51 10.15
C ALA A 801 32.03 -19.77 10.75
N GLY A 802 31.17 -18.76 10.86
CA GLY A 802 29.79 -18.98 11.29
C GLY A 802 28.95 -19.78 10.29
N LEU A 803 29.17 -19.63 8.98
CA LEU A 803 28.58 -20.55 7.99
C LEU A 803 29.05 -21.98 8.20
N GLU A 804 30.34 -22.22 8.47
CA GLU A 804 30.81 -23.58 8.72
C GLU A 804 30.22 -24.17 10.00
N PHE A 805 30.18 -23.39 11.07
CA PHE A 805 29.57 -23.80 12.33
C PHE A 805 28.09 -24.15 12.15
N GLN A 806 27.34 -23.33 11.43
CA GLN A 806 25.91 -23.54 11.22
C GLN A 806 25.62 -24.74 10.31
N ILE A 807 26.30 -24.83 9.16
CA ILE A 807 26.00 -25.83 8.11
C ILE A 807 26.59 -27.19 8.47
N PHE A 808 27.85 -27.25 8.92
CA PHE A 808 28.60 -28.50 9.07
C PHE A 808 28.72 -28.99 10.51
N GLU A 809 28.80 -28.11 11.50
CA GLU A 809 28.90 -28.54 12.91
C GLU A 809 27.51 -28.74 13.54
N ARG A 810 26.55 -27.85 13.24
CA ARG A 810 25.19 -27.91 13.80
C ARG A 810 24.15 -28.56 12.89
N SER A 811 24.47 -28.77 11.61
CA SER A 811 23.52 -29.25 10.61
C SER A 811 22.19 -28.49 10.62
N LYS A 812 22.25 -27.15 10.72
CA LYS A 812 21.08 -26.27 10.79
C LYS A 812 20.98 -25.35 9.58
N LYS A 813 19.78 -24.86 9.28
CA LYS A 813 19.55 -24.11 8.04
C LYS A 813 20.25 -22.75 8.08
N VAL A 814 20.67 -22.33 6.90
CA VAL A 814 21.08 -20.98 6.55
C VAL A 814 20.18 -20.51 5.42
N LEU A 815 19.34 -19.52 5.70
CA LEU A 815 18.40 -18.96 4.74
C LEU A 815 19.01 -17.67 4.19
N PHE A 816 19.00 -17.50 2.88
CA PHE A 816 19.48 -16.29 2.21
C PHE A 816 18.30 -15.54 1.57
N ALA A 817 17.96 -14.37 2.08
CA ALA A 817 17.13 -13.39 1.37
C ALA A 817 17.99 -12.73 0.27
N ILE A 818 17.76 -13.13 -0.98
CA ILE A 818 18.57 -12.75 -2.15
C ILE A 818 17.89 -11.73 -3.06
N ASP A 819 16.82 -11.09 -2.59
CA ASP A 819 16.20 -9.94 -3.23
C ASP A 819 17.27 -8.87 -3.51
N ASN A 820 17.22 -8.26 -4.69
CA ASN A 820 18.22 -7.29 -5.19
C ASN A 820 19.66 -7.84 -5.36
N LEU A 821 19.95 -9.06 -4.88
CA LEU A 821 21.24 -9.72 -5.06
C LEU A 821 21.37 -10.33 -6.45
N MET A 822 20.24 -10.72 -7.06
CA MET A 822 20.20 -11.23 -8.44
C MET A 822 20.66 -10.17 -9.46
N GLY A 823 20.25 -8.91 -9.30
CA GLY A 823 20.66 -7.81 -10.17
C GLY A 823 22.14 -7.39 -10.04
N THR A 824 22.85 -7.88 -9.03
CA THR A 824 24.29 -7.61 -8.82
C THR A 824 25.15 -8.88 -8.92
N LEU A 825 24.58 -9.99 -9.38
CA LEU A 825 25.22 -11.31 -9.37
C LEU A 825 26.50 -11.36 -10.23
N ASP A 826 26.51 -10.70 -11.39
CA ASP A 826 27.70 -10.61 -12.25
C ASP A 826 28.88 -9.91 -11.56
N ASP A 827 28.58 -8.89 -10.77
CA ASP A 827 29.59 -8.16 -10.01
C ASP A 827 30.11 -8.98 -8.81
N ILE A 828 29.20 -9.71 -8.15
CA ILE A 828 29.54 -10.68 -7.08
C ILE A 828 30.45 -11.76 -7.64
N VAL A 829 30.15 -12.30 -8.82
CA VAL A 829 30.95 -13.35 -9.44
C VAL A 829 32.32 -12.84 -9.89
N SER A 830 32.36 -11.69 -10.55
CA SER A 830 33.59 -11.12 -11.14
C SER A 830 34.55 -10.48 -10.13
N LYS A 831 34.15 -10.34 -8.85
CA LYS A 831 34.95 -9.74 -7.78
C LYS A 831 35.43 -8.31 -8.12
N LYS A 832 34.61 -7.50 -8.78
CA LYS A 832 34.95 -6.08 -9.01
C LYS A 832 35.26 -5.36 -7.68
N PRO A 833 36.24 -4.43 -7.66
CA PRO A 833 36.69 -3.75 -6.44
C PRO A 833 35.56 -3.11 -5.63
N ASP A 834 34.55 -2.56 -6.31
CA ASP A 834 33.49 -1.76 -5.66
C ASP A 834 32.25 -2.57 -5.27
N ALA A 835 32.03 -3.73 -5.90
CA ALA A 835 30.85 -4.58 -5.68
C ALA A 835 31.10 -5.81 -4.78
N GLY A 836 32.36 -6.09 -4.47
CA GLY A 836 32.75 -7.14 -3.52
C GLY A 836 32.65 -6.75 -2.04
N THR A 837 32.12 -5.57 -1.73
CA THR A 837 32.10 -4.95 -0.38
C THR A 837 30.86 -5.31 0.44
N SER A 838 29.83 -5.93 -0.15
CA SER A 838 28.67 -6.39 0.62
C SER A 838 29.02 -7.65 1.44
N VAL A 839 28.55 -7.68 2.69
CA VAL A 839 28.78 -8.74 3.69
C VAL A 839 28.19 -10.11 3.28
N THR A 840 27.52 -10.20 2.13
CA THR A 840 26.82 -11.41 1.66
C THR A 840 27.42 -11.96 0.36
N ALA A 841 28.21 -11.17 -0.39
CA ALA A 841 28.81 -11.60 -1.64
C ALA A 841 29.91 -12.67 -1.45
N SER A 842 30.65 -12.60 -0.34
CA SER A 842 31.78 -13.48 -0.04
C SER A 842 31.32 -14.88 0.43
N GLU A 843 30.13 -14.90 1.02
CA GLU A 843 29.38 -15.95 1.69
C GLU A 843 28.67 -16.79 0.62
N ILE A 844 27.99 -16.13 -0.31
CA ILE A 844 27.37 -16.79 -1.47
C ILE A 844 28.45 -17.45 -2.35
N ARG A 845 29.56 -16.76 -2.64
CA ARG A 845 30.72 -17.38 -3.31
C ARG A 845 31.34 -18.54 -2.52
N TYR A 846 31.18 -18.54 -1.19
CA TYR A 846 31.67 -19.58 -0.31
C TYR A 846 30.76 -20.82 -0.34
N VAL A 847 29.45 -20.63 -0.31
CA VAL A 847 28.44 -21.68 -0.48
C VAL A 847 28.57 -22.30 -1.87
N TYR A 848 28.71 -21.50 -2.93
CA TYR A 848 28.88 -21.99 -4.31
C TYR A 848 30.03 -22.99 -4.46
N ARG A 849 31.19 -22.73 -3.82
CA ARG A 849 32.35 -23.65 -3.88
C ARG A 849 32.07 -25.03 -3.27
N ARG A 850 31.00 -25.16 -2.50
CA ARG A 850 30.59 -26.37 -1.77
C ARG A 850 29.19 -26.82 -2.13
N LYS A 851 28.61 -26.29 -3.21
CA LYS A 851 27.23 -26.62 -3.64
C LYS A 851 27.00 -28.12 -3.84
N GLU A 852 28.05 -28.89 -4.10
CA GLU A 852 27.95 -30.36 -4.27
C GLU A 852 28.03 -31.16 -2.97
N THR A 853 28.24 -30.52 -1.81
CA THR A 853 28.25 -31.22 -0.52
C THR A 853 26.82 -31.44 0.00
N PRO A 854 26.49 -32.63 0.55
CA PRO A 854 25.14 -32.92 1.04
C PRO A 854 24.61 -31.92 2.06
N GLU A 855 25.47 -31.41 2.93
CA GLU A 855 25.11 -30.46 3.99
C GLU A 855 24.72 -29.11 3.41
N VAL A 856 25.42 -28.63 2.37
CA VAL A 856 25.05 -27.39 1.69
C VAL A 856 23.75 -27.56 0.89
N LYS A 857 23.55 -28.72 0.25
CA LYS A 857 22.29 -29.02 -0.45
C LYS A 857 21.09 -29.05 0.49
N ASN A 858 21.27 -29.62 1.68
CA ASN A 858 20.18 -29.81 2.64
C ASN A 858 19.92 -28.55 3.47
N ASN A 859 20.98 -27.83 3.87
CA ASN A 859 20.88 -26.78 4.89
C ASN A 859 20.95 -25.36 4.33
N VAL A 860 21.29 -25.14 3.06
CA VAL A 860 21.32 -23.78 2.51
C VAL A 860 20.13 -23.53 1.59
N LYS A 861 19.29 -22.57 1.97
CA LYS A 861 18.07 -22.19 1.25
C LYS A 861 18.16 -20.75 0.77
N PHE A 862 17.63 -20.48 -0.41
CA PHE A 862 17.59 -19.14 -0.99
C PHE A 862 16.14 -18.70 -1.12
N PHE A 863 15.87 -17.42 -0.89
CA PHE A 863 14.53 -16.85 -0.96
C PHE A 863 14.56 -15.52 -1.71
N VAL A 864 13.57 -15.33 -2.56
CA VAL A 864 13.22 -14.03 -3.14
C VAL A 864 11.78 -13.78 -2.73
N ALA A 865 11.53 -12.72 -1.96
CA ALA A 865 10.21 -12.41 -1.44
C ALA A 865 9.58 -13.65 -0.75
N SER A 866 8.37 -14.03 -1.14
CA SER A 866 7.62 -15.17 -0.58
C SER A 866 7.95 -16.53 -1.22
N ARG A 867 9.01 -16.66 -2.05
CA ARG A 867 9.37 -17.92 -2.72
C ARG A 867 10.75 -18.44 -2.31
N GLU A 868 10.83 -19.75 -2.00
CA GLU A 868 12.11 -20.47 -1.95
C GLU A 868 12.63 -20.68 -3.39
N VAL A 869 13.83 -20.18 -3.67
CA VAL A 869 14.54 -20.44 -4.92
C VAL A 869 15.37 -21.72 -4.75
N PRO A 870 15.09 -22.79 -5.51
CA PRO A 870 15.89 -24.00 -5.49
C PRO A 870 17.38 -23.69 -5.70
N GLN A 871 18.25 -24.34 -4.92
CA GLN A 871 19.68 -24.08 -4.97
C GLN A 871 20.29 -24.30 -6.37
N ASP A 872 19.81 -25.32 -7.08
CA ASP A 872 20.25 -25.60 -8.45
C ASP A 872 19.82 -24.50 -9.42
N GLU A 873 18.62 -23.91 -9.23
CA GLU A 873 18.15 -22.77 -10.03
C GLU A 873 19.08 -21.56 -9.82
N PHE A 874 19.34 -21.20 -8.55
CA PHE A 874 20.20 -20.07 -8.22
C PHE A 874 21.64 -20.25 -8.73
N PHE A 875 22.21 -21.45 -8.59
CA PHE A 875 23.60 -21.71 -9.01
C PHE A 875 23.79 -22.05 -10.49
N ASN A 876 22.70 -22.23 -11.26
CA ASN A 876 22.74 -22.40 -12.71
C ASN A 876 22.55 -21.09 -13.49
N MET A 877 22.28 -19.97 -12.81
CA MET A 877 22.16 -18.66 -13.44
C MET A 877 23.41 -18.31 -14.28
N PRO A 878 23.26 -17.64 -15.44
CA PRO A 878 24.35 -17.38 -16.38
C PRO A 878 25.58 -16.73 -15.76
N ALA A 879 25.39 -15.79 -14.83
CA ALA A 879 26.47 -15.08 -14.15
C ALA A 879 27.47 -16.03 -13.48
N TRP A 880 27.03 -17.15 -12.91
CA TRP A 880 27.92 -18.10 -12.24
C TRP A 880 28.92 -18.78 -13.17
N LYS A 881 28.66 -18.83 -14.48
CA LYS A 881 29.63 -19.34 -15.48
C LYS A 881 30.91 -18.50 -15.51
N ASN A 882 30.84 -17.23 -15.12
CA ASN A 882 31.99 -16.33 -15.04
C ASN A 882 32.82 -16.55 -13.76
N TYR A 883 32.30 -17.33 -12.79
CA TYR A 883 32.99 -17.58 -11.52
C TYR A 883 33.84 -18.84 -11.60
N HIS A 884 35.16 -18.66 -11.61
CA HIS A 884 36.12 -19.76 -11.65
C HIS A 884 36.79 -19.94 -10.28
N PRO A 885 36.21 -20.71 -9.34
CA PRO A 885 36.80 -20.90 -8.03
C PRO A 885 38.09 -21.73 -8.13
N LYS A 886 39.14 -21.30 -7.40
CA LYS A 886 40.42 -22.05 -7.34
C LYS A 886 40.27 -23.47 -6.76
N LYS A 887 39.21 -23.73 -5.99
CA LYS A 887 38.89 -25.03 -5.36
C LYS A 887 37.37 -25.20 -5.28
N THR A 888 36.88 -26.38 -5.65
CA THR A 888 35.53 -26.88 -5.36
C THR A 888 35.62 -28.08 -4.43
N TYR A 889 34.55 -28.36 -3.68
CA TYR A 889 34.53 -29.42 -2.69
C TYR A 889 33.30 -30.30 -2.89
N SER A 890 33.51 -31.61 -2.93
CA SER A 890 32.47 -32.64 -3.04
C SER A 890 32.34 -33.51 -1.78
N ARG A 891 33.20 -33.29 -0.77
CA ARG A 891 33.17 -33.97 0.53
C ARG A 891 33.40 -32.97 1.65
N VAL A 892 32.81 -33.22 2.82
CA VAL A 892 33.05 -32.42 4.01
C VAL A 892 34.49 -32.60 4.46
N THR A 893 35.21 -31.49 4.52
CA THR A 893 36.41 -31.40 5.34
C THR A 893 36.34 -30.04 6.00
N VAL A 894 35.81 -29.97 7.22
CA VAL A 894 35.99 -28.81 8.08
C VAL A 894 37.45 -28.87 8.53
N PRO A 895 38.33 -28.01 8.03
CA PRO A 895 39.75 -28.09 8.32
C PRO A 895 39.99 -27.56 9.74
N ARG A 896 40.13 -28.49 10.69
CA ARG A 896 40.56 -28.23 12.07
C ARG A 896 42.09 -28.16 12.11
N ARG A 897 42.66 -27.32 12.98
CA ARG A 897 44.11 -27.33 13.21
C ARG A 897 44.55 -28.67 13.81
N SER A 898 45.71 -29.18 13.39
CA SER A 898 46.41 -30.24 14.10
C SER A 898 46.80 -29.75 15.49
N GLN A 899 46.32 -30.39 16.55
CA GLN A 899 46.84 -30.17 17.90
C GLN A 899 48.30 -30.65 17.93
N VAL A 900 49.24 -29.74 17.73
CA VAL A 900 50.63 -29.97 18.14
C VAL A 900 50.67 -29.73 19.64
N SER A 901 50.99 -30.80 20.39
CA SER A 901 51.17 -30.80 21.84
C SER A 901 52.02 -29.61 22.30
N ARG A 902 51.44 -28.72 23.10
CA ARG A 902 52.20 -27.83 23.98
C ARG A 902 52.06 -28.39 25.39
N HIS A 903 53.07 -29.15 25.80
CA HIS A 903 53.44 -29.30 27.21
C HIS A 903 53.99 -27.98 27.73
#